data_AF-A0A260R571-F1
#
_entry.id   AF-A0A260R571-F1
#
_cell.length_a   1.000
_cell.length_b   1.000
_cell.length_c   1.000
_cell.angle_alpha   90.00
_cell.angle_beta   90.00
_cell.angle_gamma   90.00
#
_symmetry.space_group_name_H-M   'P 1'
#
loop_
_entity.id
_entity.type
_entity.pdbx_description
1 polymer ?
#
loop_
_entity_poly.entity_id
_entity_poly.type
_entity_poly.pdbx_seq_one_letter_code
_entity_poly.pdbx_strand_id
1 'polypeptide(L)'
;MSTGSHTSIRPFTPDDADRVATLLTARADSPNRVTGGIAGADVLRELELRRTVAFFVAEDTSGDTTELYGTLGLFRTSGRRTTAPREVIADMFYLAPGRRGGTATGRLFAAALESVFDAGYDVLRLTVDPANATAFSLYRRVGSVCLRHTVAGADGNVELVNHVPLVLRTVAPHLDDTARAALRAITSFGSVTAPRGTDLGEDLETVDGMSFVRYRLRFGGYAVDALVDPLHNLVDRAVVTDPGGSEQVLSLPIVPRPRMIASTSVEVTAGSIRATVDTRDGLLRMFDDRAGITGPLLTSTLPNLHADHLSGWRDSQPRTLDVQALGHTILVQERSENITLRARFEVSPDGVRRTYALDCVGDSRSEWQADLFDTIGLRHGTVDVGDGPALIASGVELRDSSEIPSAAVQLDPDVDPIWHDSSRGVVVRYNGIRGGGLVTGTLLTHRVEPGTQTIAVTVEASVPRPTALLPASPLVEAASPVEAVPNTTIALDAERGVLARWRRDGSRVLSTPWPRTSAIGPNPARSGGLWVTVEPGRTDRDHGIGWGAAQSTRWSLCGQWLEGHEGLLRWSARHHTDTSHDLLAVEADAHGSGDVVVWSTPTVARGARIGVRDGSGPENLLDLDRRFEIWTDELSVPTAAGVTLRIRNITGHDPEILVRATSSGLLVGCVTAASDLPALWEFDCTATASTLSLAG
;
A
#
# COMPACT_ATOMS: atom_id res chain seq x y z
N MET A 1 1.08 3.21 -51.25
CA MET A 1 1.27 1.97 -50.46
C MET A 1 1.20 2.36 -49.00
N SER A 2 0.18 1.90 -48.29
CA SER A 2 0.00 2.19 -46.86
C SER A 2 1.08 1.46 -46.07
N THR A 3 2.05 2.18 -45.52
CA THR A 3 2.99 1.68 -44.51
C THR A 3 2.18 1.46 -43.23
N GLY A 4 1.48 0.32 -43.14
CA GLY A 4 0.69 -0.03 -41.97
C GLY A 4 1.62 -0.35 -40.80
N SER A 5 1.40 0.31 -39.66
CA SER A 5 2.01 -0.10 -38.40
C SER A 5 1.41 -1.45 -37.99
N HIS A 6 2.25 -2.42 -37.66
CA HIS A 6 1.83 -3.75 -37.25
C HIS A 6 2.00 -3.91 -35.74
N THR A 7 0.90 -4.17 -35.05
CA THR A 7 0.87 -4.35 -33.61
C THR A 7 0.90 -5.83 -33.20
N SER A 8 1.94 -6.24 -32.49
CA SER A 8 2.10 -7.60 -31.91
C SER A 8 2.17 -7.57 -30.38
N ILE A 9 1.78 -8.69 -29.77
CA ILE A 9 2.01 -9.02 -28.37
C ILE A 9 2.70 -10.36 -28.36
N ARG A 10 3.79 -10.47 -27.61
CA ARG A 10 4.60 -11.69 -27.53
C ARG A 10 5.24 -11.83 -26.15
N PRO A 11 5.71 -13.03 -25.80
CA PRO A 11 6.56 -13.20 -24.62
C PRO A 11 7.82 -12.32 -24.70
N PHE A 12 8.25 -11.85 -23.54
CA PHE A 12 9.52 -11.18 -23.32
C PHE A 12 10.71 -12.11 -23.57
N THR A 13 11.78 -11.54 -24.11
CA THR A 13 13.10 -12.18 -24.14
C THR A 13 14.11 -11.30 -23.39
N PRO A 14 15.24 -11.85 -22.90
CA PRO A 14 16.24 -11.06 -22.18
C PRO A 14 16.74 -9.83 -22.96
N ASP A 15 16.76 -9.88 -24.29
CA ASP A 15 17.14 -8.76 -25.17
C ASP A 15 16.18 -7.56 -25.10
N ASP A 16 14.96 -7.76 -24.60
CA ASP A 16 13.99 -6.67 -24.38
C ASP A 16 14.29 -5.85 -23.12
N ALA A 17 15.18 -6.30 -22.23
CA ALA A 17 15.34 -5.75 -20.88
C ALA A 17 15.61 -4.23 -20.88
N ASP A 18 16.56 -3.75 -21.68
CA ASP A 18 16.89 -2.32 -21.75
C ASP A 18 15.73 -1.48 -22.34
N ARG A 19 14.95 -2.06 -23.26
CA ARG A 19 13.79 -1.41 -23.88
C ARG A 19 12.63 -1.31 -22.88
N VAL A 20 12.42 -2.34 -22.07
CA VAL A 20 11.45 -2.34 -20.96
C VAL A 20 11.86 -1.34 -19.89
N ALA A 21 13.14 -1.33 -19.49
CA ALA A 21 13.68 -0.38 -18.53
C ALA A 21 13.48 1.08 -19.00
N THR A 22 13.75 1.34 -20.28
CA THR A 22 13.50 2.63 -20.93
C THR A 22 12.02 3.01 -20.88
N LEU A 23 11.12 2.08 -21.25
CA LEU A 23 9.67 2.31 -21.27
C LEU A 23 9.12 2.69 -19.89
N LEU A 24 9.54 1.97 -18.84
CA LEU A 24 9.09 2.19 -17.46
C LEU A 24 9.72 3.45 -16.85
N THR A 25 10.96 3.79 -17.21
CA THR A 25 11.63 4.99 -16.71
C THR A 25 11.11 6.28 -17.36
N ALA A 26 10.76 6.23 -18.65
CA ALA A 26 10.53 7.43 -19.44
C ALA A 26 9.28 8.25 -19.05
N ARG A 27 8.34 7.72 -18.26
CA ARG A 27 6.98 8.29 -18.16
C ARG A 27 6.46 8.47 -16.74
N ALA A 28 5.86 9.65 -16.55
CA ALA A 28 4.96 10.12 -15.49
C ALA A 28 4.23 9.06 -14.64
N ASP A 29 3.67 8.13 -15.39
CA ASP A 29 2.56 7.26 -15.03
C ASP A 29 2.90 5.79 -15.26
N SER A 30 4.19 5.46 -15.36
CA SER A 30 4.65 4.08 -15.25
C SER A 30 4.28 3.53 -13.87
N PRO A 31 3.86 2.26 -13.76
CA PRO A 31 3.81 1.58 -12.48
C PRO A 31 5.22 1.46 -11.88
N ASN A 32 5.28 1.26 -10.57
CA ASN A 32 6.46 0.80 -9.83
C ASN A 32 7.70 1.70 -10.02
N ARG A 33 7.54 3.03 -9.87
CA ARG A 33 8.61 3.96 -10.24
C ARG A 33 9.75 3.92 -9.23
N VAL A 34 10.95 3.97 -9.77
CA VAL A 34 12.20 4.04 -9.01
C VAL A 34 12.84 5.40 -9.22
N THR A 35 13.26 6.05 -8.14
CA THR A 35 13.97 7.33 -8.23
C THR A 35 15.30 7.12 -8.96
N GLY A 36 15.54 7.87 -10.03
CA GLY A 36 16.72 7.68 -10.89
C GLY A 36 16.48 6.73 -12.07
N GLY A 37 15.35 6.03 -12.11
CA GLY A 37 15.01 5.05 -13.15
C GLY A 37 15.55 3.65 -12.82
N ILE A 38 15.38 2.74 -13.79
CA ILE A 38 15.89 1.36 -13.73
C ILE A 38 16.69 1.05 -15.00
N ALA A 39 17.62 0.11 -14.91
CA ALA A 39 18.38 -0.46 -16.01
C ALA A 39 17.83 -1.84 -16.45
N GLY A 40 18.26 -2.35 -17.61
CA GLY A 40 17.86 -3.68 -18.07
C GLY A 40 18.28 -4.80 -17.11
N ALA A 41 19.43 -4.66 -16.44
CA ALA A 41 19.87 -5.60 -15.42
C ALA A 41 18.88 -5.68 -14.23
N ASP A 42 18.31 -4.53 -13.81
CA ASP A 42 17.31 -4.48 -12.75
C ASP A 42 16.04 -5.19 -13.17
N VAL A 43 15.60 -5.02 -14.43
CA VAL A 43 14.44 -5.73 -14.99
C VAL A 43 14.66 -7.24 -14.96
N LEU A 44 15.78 -7.74 -15.48
CA LEU A 44 16.08 -9.18 -15.49
C LEU A 44 16.10 -9.75 -14.07
N ARG A 45 16.74 -9.04 -13.15
CA ARG A 45 16.82 -9.43 -11.74
C ARG A 45 15.46 -9.42 -11.07
N GLU A 46 14.61 -8.44 -11.36
CA GLU A 46 13.25 -8.33 -10.82
C GLU A 46 12.38 -9.51 -11.30
N LEU A 47 12.45 -9.84 -12.59
CA LEU A 47 11.71 -10.96 -13.16
C LEU A 47 12.09 -12.30 -12.52
N GLU A 48 13.38 -12.48 -12.21
CA GLU A 48 13.88 -13.65 -11.48
C GLU A 48 13.37 -13.67 -10.03
N LEU A 49 13.56 -12.56 -9.30
CA LEU A 49 13.15 -12.38 -7.91
C LEU A 49 11.66 -12.67 -7.69
N ARG A 50 10.82 -12.23 -8.63
CA ARG A 50 9.37 -12.42 -8.57
C ARG A 50 8.87 -13.80 -8.99
N ARG A 51 9.79 -14.67 -9.46
CA ARG A 51 9.48 -15.95 -10.15
C ARG A 51 8.38 -15.77 -11.18
N THR A 52 8.75 -15.01 -12.22
CA THR A 52 7.87 -14.73 -13.35
C THR A 52 7.36 -16.02 -13.99
N VAL A 53 6.04 -16.16 -14.06
CA VAL A 53 5.35 -17.23 -14.78
C VAL A 53 5.31 -16.92 -16.27
N ALA A 54 4.96 -15.68 -16.61
CA ALA A 54 5.03 -15.15 -17.96
C ALA A 54 5.20 -13.63 -17.92
N PHE A 55 5.91 -13.07 -18.89
CA PHE A 55 5.98 -11.62 -19.08
C PHE A 55 5.79 -11.31 -20.55
N PHE A 56 4.91 -10.36 -20.83
CA PHE A 56 4.53 -9.98 -22.19
C PHE A 56 4.99 -8.57 -22.50
N VAL A 57 5.42 -8.38 -23.75
CA VAL A 57 5.68 -7.07 -24.33
C VAL A 57 4.72 -6.83 -25.49
N ALA A 58 4.26 -5.58 -25.59
CA ALA A 58 3.47 -5.10 -26.71
C ALA A 58 4.34 -4.18 -27.57
N GLU A 59 4.45 -4.50 -28.86
CA GLU A 59 5.35 -3.80 -29.78
C GLU A 59 4.61 -3.33 -31.03
N ASP A 60 5.06 -2.19 -31.55
CA ASP A 60 4.60 -1.63 -32.81
C ASP A 60 5.78 -1.59 -33.79
N THR A 61 5.62 -2.28 -34.92
CA THR A 61 6.62 -2.29 -35.99
C THR A 61 6.16 -1.35 -37.10
N SER A 62 6.97 -0.33 -37.38
CA SER A 62 6.78 0.62 -38.47
C SER A 62 8.05 0.68 -39.31
N GLY A 63 8.00 0.14 -40.54
CA GLY A 63 9.18 -0.05 -41.36
C GLY A 63 10.17 -1.00 -40.67
N ASP A 64 11.43 -0.58 -40.53
CA ASP A 64 12.48 -1.35 -39.85
C ASP A 64 12.60 -1.06 -38.35
N THR A 65 11.72 -0.21 -37.80
CA THR A 65 11.74 0.17 -36.38
C THR A 65 10.67 -0.58 -35.61
N THR A 66 11.05 -1.16 -34.45
CA THR A 66 10.13 -1.81 -33.53
C THR A 66 10.21 -1.13 -32.16
N GLU A 67 9.12 -0.53 -31.72
CA GLU A 67 9.02 0.18 -30.44
C GLU A 67 8.20 -0.65 -29.45
N LEU A 68 8.70 -0.83 -28.23
CA LEU A 68 7.87 -1.36 -27.13
C LEU A 68 7.00 -0.23 -26.60
N TYR A 69 5.69 -0.47 -26.52
CA TYR A 69 4.75 0.51 -25.99
C TYR A 69 3.95 -0.03 -24.80
N GLY A 70 4.16 -1.28 -24.40
CA GLY A 70 3.47 -1.83 -23.23
C GLY A 70 4.02 -3.15 -22.70
N THR A 71 3.62 -3.47 -21.48
CA THR A 71 4.06 -4.64 -20.71
C THR A 71 2.91 -5.22 -19.87
N LEU A 72 3.00 -6.51 -19.53
CA LEU A 72 2.19 -7.17 -18.52
C LEU A 72 2.96 -8.39 -17.98
N GLY A 73 3.18 -8.47 -16.67
CA GLY A 73 3.84 -9.60 -16.03
C GLY A 73 2.90 -10.42 -15.16
N LEU A 74 3.16 -11.72 -15.06
CA LEU A 74 2.53 -12.68 -14.17
C LEU A 74 3.59 -13.25 -13.23
N PHE A 75 3.35 -13.13 -11.93
CA PHE A 75 4.37 -13.36 -10.89
C PHE A 75 3.83 -14.23 -9.75
N ARG A 76 4.74 -14.90 -9.03
CA ARG A 76 4.42 -15.59 -7.76
C ARG A 76 4.39 -14.62 -6.57
N THR A 77 5.09 -13.50 -6.70
CA THR A 77 5.14 -12.45 -5.68
C THR A 77 5.22 -11.07 -6.34
N SER A 78 4.57 -10.08 -5.77
CA SER A 78 4.74 -8.67 -6.15
C SER A 78 5.90 -7.99 -5.41
N GLY A 79 6.67 -8.75 -4.63
CA GLY A 79 7.57 -8.21 -3.60
C GLY A 79 6.81 -7.86 -2.31
N ARG A 80 5.65 -7.22 -2.42
CA ARG A 80 4.78 -6.89 -1.26
C ARG A 80 4.06 -8.10 -0.70
N ARG A 81 3.51 -8.93 -1.59
CA ARG A 81 2.65 -10.06 -1.25
C ARG A 81 3.11 -11.30 -1.98
N THR A 82 3.14 -12.41 -1.27
CA THR A 82 3.31 -13.73 -1.84
C THR A 82 1.96 -14.38 -2.07
N THR A 83 1.80 -15.01 -3.24
CA THR A 83 0.58 -15.73 -3.58
C THR A 83 0.49 -17.10 -2.89
N ALA A 84 -0.74 -17.59 -2.67
CA ALA A 84 -0.93 -18.96 -2.24
C ALA A 84 -0.47 -19.94 -3.36
N PRO A 85 -0.29 -21.23 -3.05
CA PRO A 85 -0.10 -22.25 -4.08
C PRO A 85 -1.20 -22.13 -5.13
N ARG A 86 -0.82 -22.17 -6.41
CA ARG A 86 -1.75 -22.13 -7.55
C ARG A 86 -2.44 -20.78 -7.82
N GLU A 87 -2.01 -19.70 -7.18
CA GLU A 87 -2.41 -18.34 -7.57
C GLU A 87 -1.24 -17.56 -8.21
N VAL A 88 -1.51 -16.55 -9.02
CA VAL A 88 -0.49 -15.62 -9.56
C VAL A 88 -0.95 -14.17 -9.45
N ILE A 89 0.00 -13.24 -9.40
CA ILE A 89 -0.26 -11.80 -9.43
C ILE A 89 0.05 -11.26 -10.82
N ALA A 90 -0.89 -10.54 -11.44
CA ALA A 90 -0.61 -9.66 -12.56
C ALA A 90 -0.12 -8.31 -12.04
N ASP A 91 1.06 -7.90 -12.50
CA ASP A 91 1.67 -6.62 -12.17
C ASP A 91 2.56 -6.12 -13.33
N MET A 92 3.18 -4.95 -13.19
CA MET A 92 3.96 -4.27 -14.23
C MET A 92 3.14 -4.07 -15.52
N PHE A 93 1.82 -3.91 -15.36
CA PHE A 93 0.93 -3.59 -16.46
C PHE A 93 1.10 -2.13 -16.85
N TYR A 94 1.61 -1.90 -18.05
CA TYR A 94 1.77 -0.55 -18.58
C TYR A 94 1.43 -0.52 -20.07
N LEU A 95 0.79 0.57 -20.48
CA LEU A 95 0.59 0.92 -21.88
C LEU A 95 0.86 2.40 -22.05
N ALA A 96 1.61 2.76 -23.08
CA ALA A 96 1.85 4.14 -23.46
C ALA A 96 0.51 4.88 -23.67
N PRO A 97 0.36 6.14 -23.20
CA PRO A 97 -0.92 6.86 -23.20
C PRO A 97 -1.69 6.83 -24.53
N GLY A 98 -0.99 7.01 -25.66
CA GLY A 98 -1.59 7.00 -27.00
C GLY A 98 -2.15 5.65 -27.46
N ARG A 99 -1.91 4.56 -26.71
CA ARG A 99 -2.30 3.19 -27.07
C ARG A 99 -3.37 2.59 -26.14
N ARG A 100 -3.75 3.29 -25.06
CA ARG A 100 -4.67 2.79 -24.01
C ARG A 100 -6.10 2.53 -24.48
N GLY A 101 -6.55 3.21 -25.54
CA GLY A 101 -7.89 3.05 -26.13
C GLY A 101 -7.99 1.99 -27.23
N GLY A 102 -6.90 1.30 -27.56
CA GLY A 102 -6.85 0.29 -28.62
C GLY A 102 -7.13 -1.15 -28.16
N THR A 103 -6.99 -2.11 -29.06
CA THR A 103 -7.19 -3.55 -28.79
C THR A 103 -6.04 -4.17 -27.97
N ALA A 104 -4.90 -3.49 -27.83
CA ALA A 104 -3.70 -4.00 -27.17
C ALA A 104 -3.98 -4.41 -25.70
N THR A 105 -4.73 -3.59 -24.98
CA THR A 105 -5.14 -3.85 -23.60
C THR A 105 -5.86 -5.20 -23.46
N GLY A 106 -6.90 -5.43 -24.27
CA GLY A 106 -7.67 -6.68 -24.22
C GLY A 106 -6.85 -7.90 -24.64
N ARG A 107 -5.93 -7.73 -25.60
CA ARG A 107 -5.04 -8.80 -26.06
C ARG A 107 -3.97 -9.18 -25.02
N LEU A 108 -3.41 -8.21 -24.28
CA LEU A 108 -2.47 -8.49 -23.18
C LEU A 108 -3.16 -9.31 -22.08
N PHE A 109 -4.35 -8.90 -21.66
CA PHE A 109 -5.12 -9.66 -20.67
C PHE A 109 -5.54 -11.06 -21.16
N ALA A 110 -5.86 -11.20 -22.44
CA ALA A 110 -6.16 -12.50 -23.01
C ALA A 110 -4.94 -13.44 -22.94
N ALA A 111 -3.77 -12.97 -23.38
CA ALA A 111 -2.51 -13.73 -23.31
C ALA A 111 -2.12 -14.10 -21.88
N ALA A 112 -2.34 -13.18 -20.93
CA ALA A 112 -2.12 -13.44 -19.51
C ALA A 112 -3.04 -14.55 -18.98
N LEU A 113 -4.37 -14.43 -19.16
CA LEU A 113 -5.32 -15.44 -18.68
C LEU A 113 -5.10 -16.82 -19.32
N GLU A 114 -4.74 -16.87 -20.62
CA GLU A 114 -4.33 -18.09 -21.30
C GLU A 114 -3.11 -18.73 -20.63
N SER A 115 -2.08 -17.92 -20.31
CA SER A 115 -0.89 -18.41 -19.61
C SER A 115 -1.17 -18.89 -18.19
N VAL A 116 -2.08 -18.23 -17.45
CA VAL A 116 -2.53 -18.70 -16.13
C VAL A 116 -3.18 -20.08 -16.24
N PHE A 117 -4.06 -20.24 -17.23
CA PHE A 117 -4.77 -21.49 -17.48
C PHE A 117 -3.80 -22.63 -17.87
N ASP A 118 -2.91 -22.38 -18.83
CA ASP A 118 -1.96 -23.36 -19.38
C ASP A 118 -0.89 -23.77 -18.37
N ALA A 119 -0.41 -22.82 -17.55
CA ALA A 119 0.53 -23.12 -16.47
C ALA A 119 -0.15 -23.78 -15.25
N GLY A 120 -1.46 -24.04 -15.32
CA GLY A 120 -2.19 -24.81 -14.33
C GLY A 120 -2.50 -24.04 -13.03
N TYR A 121 -2.50 -22.71 -13.07
CA TYR A 121 -2.93 -21.85 -11.97
C TYR A 121 -4.46 -21.73 -11.93
N ASP A 122 -5.00 -21.42 -10.75
CA ASP A 122 -6.44 -21.32 -10.47
C ASP A 122 -6.92 -19.87 -10.40
N VAL A 123 -6.08 -18.98 -9.86
CA VAL A 123 -6.48 -17.62 -9.50
C VAL A 123 -5.49 -16.61 -10.03
N LEU A 124 -6.01 -15.54 -10.63
CA LEU A 124 -5.25 -14.34 -10.99
C LEU A 124 -5.62 -13.20 -10.04
N ARG A 125 -4.64 -12.65 -9.34
CA ARG A 125 -4.78 -11.47 -8.48
C ARG A 125 -4.16 -10.26 -9.17
N LEU A 126 -4.67 -9.07 -8.94
CA LEU A 126 -4.09 -7.83 -9.44
C LEU A 126 -4.46 -6.66 -8.54
N THR A 127 -3.73 -5.57 -8.63
CA THR A 127 -4.03 -4.32 -7.92
C THR A 127 -4.40 -3.22 -8.93
N VAL A 128 -5.24 -2.29 -8.51
CA VAL A 128 -5.68 -1.18 -9.37
C VAL A 128 -6.01 0.05 -8.53
N ASP A 129 -5.61 1.22 -9.03
CA ASP A 129 -6.08 2.50 -8.52
C ASP A 129 -7.59 2.63 -8.86
N PRO A 130 -8.49 2.68 -7.87
CA PRO A 130 -9.93 2.80 -8.13
C PRO A 130 -10.30 4.12 -8.82
N ALA A 131 -9.47 5.17 -8.74
CA ALA A 131 -9.65 6.40 -9.51
C ALA A 131 -9.32 6.22 -11.01
N ASN A 132 -8.57 5.18 -11.38
CA ASN A 132 -8.38 4.78 -12.77
C ASN A 132 -9.60 3.99 -13.28
N ALA A 133 -10.72 4.70 -13.47
CA ALA A 133 -12.00 4.12 -13.87
C ALA A 133 -11.91 3.24 -15.14
N THR A 134 -11.01 3.56 -16.06
CA THR A 134 -10.78 2.77 -17.29
C THR A 134 -10.19 1.40 -16.97
N ALA A 135 -9.09 1.35 -16.22
CA ALA A 135 -8.46 0.09 -15.82
C ALA A 135 -9.36 -0.72 -14.89
N PHE A 136 -9.97 -0.07 -13.91
CA PHE A 136 -10.92 -0.69 -13.00
C PHE A 136 -12.08 -1.35 -13.78
N SER A 137 -12.77 -0.60 -14.65
CA SER A 137 -13.88 -1.13 -15.45
C SER A 137 -13.47 -2.28 -16.37
N LEU A 138 -12.25 -2.24 -16.91
CA LEU A 138 -11.71 -3.34 -17.72
C LEU A 138 -11.54 -4.61 -16.88
N TYR A 139 -10.93 -4.52 -15.70
CA TYR A 139 -10.68 -5.68 -14.83
C TYR A 139 -12.00 -6.30 -14.37
N ARG A 140 -12.98 -5.46 -14.02
CA ARG A 140 -14.36 -5.88 -13.72
C ARG A 140 -15.00 -6.61 -14.91
N ARG A 141 -14.82 -6.10 -16.12
CA ARG A 141 -15.36 -6.71 -17.36
C ARG A 141 -14.79 -8.10 -17.63
N VAL A 142 -13.51 -8.34 -17.36
CA VAL A 142 -12.87 -9.66 -17.56
C VAL A 142 -13.08 -10.63 -16.38
N GLY A 143 -13.95 -10.28 -15.42
CA GLY A 143 -14.40 -11.17 -14.34
C GLY A 143 -13.69 -10.98 -13.00
N SER A 144 -12.83 -9.98 -12.85
CA SER A 144 -12.17 -9.73 -11.57
C SER A 144 -13.14 -9.14 -10.54
N VAL A 145 -13.03 -9.55 -9.29
CA VAL A 145 -13.94 -9.24 -8.18
C VAL A 145 -13.25 -8.61 -6.97
N CYS A 146 -13.99 -7.79 -6.23
CA CYS A 146 -13.62 -7.30 -4.90
C CYS A 146 -14.10 -8.31 -3.84
N LEU A 147 -13.18 -8.95 -3.12
CA LEU A 147 -13.54 -9.96 -2.11
C LEU A 147 -13.83 -9.39 -0.72
N ARG A 148 -13.67 -8.07 -0.52
CA ARG A 148 -13.93 -7.36 0.74
C ARG A 148 -14.39 -5.94 0.41
N HIS A 149 -14.86 -5.18 1.40
CA HIS A 149 -14.87 -3.71 1.29
C HIS A 149 -13.43 -3.26 1.07
N THR A 150 -13.05 -3.09 -0.21
CA THR A 150 -11.69 -2.76 -0.59
C THR A 150 -11.44 -1.30 -0.25
N VAL A 151 -10.89 -1.05 0.93
CA VAL A 151 -10.25 0.22 1.26
C VAL A 151 -8.91 0.22 0.53
N ALA A 152 -8.67 1.27 -0.26
CA ALA A 152 -7.39 1.45 -0.93
C ALA A 152 -6.27 1.50 0.13
N GLY A 153 -5.21 0.72 -0.07
CA GLY A 153 -4.07 0.71 0.85
C GLY A 153 -3.28 2.03 0.81
N ALA A 154 -2.15 2.09 1.52
CA ALA A 154 -1.27 3.26 1.54
C ALA A 154 -0.80 3.68 0.13
N ASP A 155 -0.57 2.71 -0.75
CA ASP A 155 -0.23 2.89 -2.17
C ASP A 155 -1.45 3.31 -3.02
N GLY A 156 -2.64 3.24 -2.44
CA GLY A 156 -3.90 3.65 -3.02
C GLY A 156 -4.51 2.67 -4.02
N ASN A 157 -3.92 1.50 -4.20
CA ASN A 157 -4.54 0.45 -4.99
C ASN A 157 -5.51 -0.39 -4.15
N VAL A 158 -6.51 -0.95 -4.82
CA VAL A 158 -7.36 -2.03 -4.31
C VAL A 158 -6.99 -3.33 -5.01
N GLU A 159 -7.12 -4.44 -4.30
CA GLU A 159 -6.89 -5.77 -4.89
C GLU A 159 -8.17 -6.31 -5.52
N LEU A 160 -8.03 -6.85 -6.73
CA LEU A 160 -9.05 -7.61 -7.42
C LEU A 160 -8.59 -9.05 -7.64
N VAL A 161 -9.53 -9.99 -7.57
CA VAL A 161 -9.27 -11.43 -7.70
C VAL A 161 -10.10 -12.01 -8.83
N ASN A 162 -9.53 -12.89 -9.65
CA ASN A 162 -10.19 -13.50 -10.79
C ASN A 162 -10.07 -15.02 -10.74
N HIS A 163 -11.22 -15.68 -10.59
CA HIS A 163 -11.35 -17.15 -10.50
C HIS A 163 -11.81 -17.79 -11.82
N VAL A 164 -11.85 -17.05 -12.94
CA VAL A 164 -12.22 -17.62 -14.24
C VAL A 164 -11.34 -18.82 -14.60
N PRO A 165 -10.00 -18.81 -14.40
CA PRO A 165 -9.17 -19.99 -14.67
C PRO A 165 -9.59 -21.22 -13.87
N LEU A 166 -9.86 -21.08 -12.57
CA LEU A 166 -10.38 -22.13 -11.69
C LEU A 166 -11.72 -22.69 -12.21
N VAL A 167 -12.68 -21.81 -12.53
CA VAL A 167 -14.00 -22.23 -13.05
C VAL A 167 -13.84 -23.02 -14.35
N LEU A 168 -13.06 -22.51 -15.30
CA LEU A 168 -12.85 -23.19 -16.58
C LEU A 168 -12.16 -24.53 -16.43
N ARG A 169 -11.14 -24.63 -15.58
CA ARG A 169 -10.44 -25.92 -15.33
C ARG A 169 -11.31 -26.93 -14.61
N THR A 170 -12.22 -26.48 -13.76
CA THR A 170 -13.20 -27.34 -13.10
C THR A 170 -14.24 -27.85 -14.09
N VAL A 171 -14.70 -27.00 -15.02
CA VAL A 171 -15.77 -27.33 -15.97
C VAL A 171 -15.27 -28.13 -17.17
N ALA A 172 -14.08 -27.84 -17.69
CA ALA A 172 -13.55 -28.41 -18.94
C ALA A 172 -13.57 -29.96 -19.04
N PRO A 173 -13.30 -30.74 -17.96
CA PRO A 173 -13.42 -32.20 -17.98
C PRO A 173 -14.84 -32.73 -18.21
N HIS A 174 -15.87 -31.91 -17.94
CA HIS A 174 -17.28 -32.29 -18.07
C HIS A 174 -17.91 -31.84 -19.40
N LEU A 175 -17.17 -31.10 -20.23
CA LEU A 175 -17.64 -30.60 -21.52
C LEU A 175 -17.48 -31.65 -22.63
N ASP A 176 -18.42 -31.68 -23.57
CA ASP A 176 -18.29 -32.41 -24.83
C ASP A 176 -17.18 -31.84 -25.73
N ASP A 177 -16.84 -32.54 -26.81
CA ASP A 177 -15.73 -32.13 -27.70
C ASP A 177 -15.99 -30.81 -28.43
N THR A 178 -17.25 -30.47 -28.70
CA THR A 178 -17.65 -29.24 -29.39
C THR A 178 -17.53 -28.05 -28.46
N ALA A 179 -18.04 -28.18 -27.23
CA ALA A 179 -17.87 -27.22 -26.15
C ALA A 179 -16.39 -27.00 -25.82
N ARG A 180 -15.58 -28.07 -25.78
CA ARG A 180 -14.13 -27.97 -25.54
C ARG A 180 -13.40 -27.25 -26.67
N ALA A 181 -13.80 -27.49 -27.93
CA ALA A 181 -13.26 -26.76 -29.08
C ALA A 181 -13.66 -25.27 -29.04
N ALA A 182 -14.91 -24.97 -28.71
CA ALA A 182 -15.38 -23.60 -28.52
C ALA A 182 -14.64 -22.85 -27.40
N LEU A 183 -14.37 -23.54 -26.28
CA LEU A 183 -13.58 -23.00 -25.18
C LEU A 183 -12.15 -22.68 -25.61
N ARG A 184 -11.50 -23.56 -26.39
CA ARG A 184 -10.15 -23.33 -26.94
C ARG A 184 -10.10 -22.22 -27.99
N ALA A 185 -11.23 -21.89 -28.63
CA ALA A 185 -11.33 -20.84 -29.63
C ALA A 185 -11.57 -19.44 -29.03
N ILE A 186 -11.61 -19.30 -27.71
CA ILE A 186 -11.77 -18.00 -27.04
C ILE A 186 -10.53 -17.15 -27.30
N THR A 187 -10.70 -16.07 -28.07
CA THR A 187 -9.65 -15.10 -28.36
C THR A 187 -9.69 -13.87 -27.44
N SER A 188 -10.73 -13.76 -26.59
CA SER A 188 -10.86 -12.72 -25.58
C SER A 188 -11.77 -13.13 -24.43
N PHE A 189 -11.25 -13.10 -23.20
CA PHE A 189 -12.02 -13.40 -21.98
C PHE A 189 -13.09 -12.36 -21.64
N GLY A 190 -12.97 -11.11 -22.14
CA GLY A 190 -14.01 -10.10 -21.97
C GLY A 190 -15.34 -10.44 -22.66
N SER A 191 -15.32 -11.38 -23.61
CA SER A 191 -16.53 -11.92 -24.26
C SER A 191 -17.15 -13.09 -23.49
N VAL A 192 -16.41 -13.64 -22.53
CA VAL A 192 -16.79 -14.82 -21.77
C VAL A 192 -17.63 -14.42 -20.56
N THR A 193 -17.27 -13.36 -19.86
CA THR A 193 -17.88 -12.97 -18.58
C THR A 193 -19.09 -12.06 -18.73
N ALA A 194 -20.13 -12.27 -17.90
CA ALA A 194 -21.19 -11.27 -17.75
C ALA A 194 -20.63 -9.95 -17.17
N PRO A 195 -21.08 -8.76 -17.62
CA PRO A 195 -20.58 -7.49 -17.11
C PRO A 195 -20.83 -7.35 -15.60
N ARG A 196 -19.79 -6.97 -14.85
CA ARG A 196 -19.91 -6.58 -13.43
C ARG A 196 -20.05 -5.07 -13.28
N GLY A 197 -20.69 -4.64 -12.19
CA GLY A 197 -20.79 -3.22 -11.83
C GLY A 197 -19.44 -2.60 -11.46
N THR A 198 -19.37 -1.27 -11.44
CA THR A 198 -18.15 -0.51 -11.08
C THR A 198 -18.09 -0.12 -9.60
N ASP A 199 -18.94 -0.71 -8.76
CA ASP A 199 -18.93 -0.48 -7.32
C ASP A 199 -17.87 -1.37 -6.63
N LEU A 200 -17.26 -0.85 -5.57
CA LEU A 200 -16.27 -1.52 -4.71
C LEU A 200 -16.93 -2.39 -3.62
N GLY A 201 -18.26 -2.34 -3.47
CA GLY A 201 -18.97 -2.92 -2.32
C GLY A 201 -19.54 -4.33 -2.45
N GLU A 202 -19.73 -4.92 -3.63
CA GLU A 202 -20.69 -6.02 -3.78
C GLU A 202 -20.34 -7.04 -4.89
N ASP A 203 -19.44 -8.00 -4.61
CA ASP A 203 -19.30 -9.22 -5.44
C ASP A 203 -19.57 -10.54 -4.70
N LEU A 204 -19.72 -10.46 -3.38
CA LEU A 204 -20.03 -11.62 -2.54
C LEU A 204 -21.53 -11.76 -2.36
N GLU A 205 -22.04 -12.96 -2.59
CA GLU A 205 -23.39 -13.37 -2.20
C GLU A 205 -23.33 -14.36 -1.04
N THR A 206 -24.19 -14.20 -0.05
CA THR A 206 -24.31 -15.18 1.04
C THR A 206 -25.30 -16.27 0.65
N VAL A 207 -24.84 -17.51 0.60
CA VAL A 207 -25.65 -18.72 0.35
C VAL A 207 -25.38 -19.69 1.49
N ASP A 208 -26.44 -20.13 2.18
CA ASP A 208 -26.36 -21.05 3.31
C ASP A 208 -25.36 -20.64 4.41
N GLY A 209 -25.24 -19.32 4.65
CA GLY A 209 -24.33 -18.75 5.65
C GLY A 209 -22.86 -18.68 5.23
N MET A 210 -22.53 -19.08 4.00
CA MET A 210 -21.19 -18.96 3.40
C MET A 210 -21.19 -17.86 2.33
N SER A 211 -20.05 -17.20 2.15
CA SER A 211 -19.86 -16.17 1.13
C SER A 211 -19.31 -16.78 -0.16
N PHE A 212 -19.98 -16.52 -1.28
CA PHE A 212 -19.60 -17.02 -2.60
C PHE A 212 -19.48 -15.88 -3.62
N VAL A 213 -18.71 -16.14 -4.68
CA VAL A 213 -18.69 -15.32 -5.89
C VAL A 213 -19.38 -16.09 -7.00
N ARG A 214 -20.42 -15.49 -7.60
CA ARG A 214 -21.08 -16.06 -8.77
C ARG A 214 -20.41 -15.63 -10.06
N TYR A 215 -20.03 -16.58 -10.90
CA TYR A 215 -19.48 -16.38 -12.23
C TYR A 215 -20.45 -16.85 -13.30
N ARG A 216 -20.72 -15.99 -14.30
CA ARG A 216 -21.48 -16.35 -15.50
C ARG A 216 -20.60 -16.20 -16.72
N LEU A 217 -20.28 -17.34 -17.35
CA LEU A 217 -19.38 -17.43 -18.50
C LEU A 217 -20.14 -17.82 -19.77
N ARG A 218 -19.64 -17.45 -20.95
CA ARG A 218 -20.21 -17.75 -22.27
C ARG A 218 -19.12 -18.09 -23.28
N PHE A 219 -19.30 -19.15 -24.06
CA PHE A 219 -18.35 -19.53 -25.12
C PHE A 219 -19.03 -20.39 -26.19
N GLY A 220 -18.86 -20.07 -27.48
CA GLY A 220 -19.41 -20.86 -28.60
C GLY A 220 -20.89 -21.24 -28.50
N GLY A 221 -21.73 -20.36 -27.93
CA GLY A 221 -23.16 -20.62 -27.71
C GLY A 221 -23.49 -21.33 -26.39
N TYR A 222 -22.50 -21.85 -25.68
CA TYR A 222 -22.63 -22.42 -24.33
C TYR A 222 -22.59 -21.31 -23.27
N ALA A 223 -23.16 -21.60 -22.10
CA ALA A 223 -23.04 -20.77 -20.90
C ALA A 223 -22.67 -21.61 -19.67
N VAL A 224 -22.03 -20.99 -18.69
CA VAL A 224 -21.71 -21.58 -17.38
C VAL A 224 -22.17 -20.63 -16.29
N ASP A 225 -22.92 -21.11 -15.30
CA ASP A 225 -23.19 -20.41 -14.03
C ASP A 225 -22.50 -21.19 -12.91
N ALA A 226 -21.55 -20.56 -12.21
CA ALA A 226 -20.73 -21.20 -11.18
C ALA A 226 -20.67 -20.37 -9.90
N LEU A 227 -20.73 -21.06 -8.75
CA LEU A 227 -20.50 -20.49 -7.42
C LEU A 227 -19.10 -20.88 -6.94
N VAL A 228 -18.30 -19.88 -6.62
CA VAL A 228 -16.92 -20.05 -6.16
C VAL A 228 -16.84 -19.63 -4.70
N ASP A 229 -16.27 -20.49 -3.86
CA ASP A 229 -15.83 -20.17 -2.49
C ASP A 229 -14.45 -19.49 -2.60
N PRO A 230 -14.38 -18.16 -2.46
CA PRO A 230 -13.14 -17.41 -2.67
C PRO A 230 -12.17 -17.54 -1.48
N LEU A 231 -12.62 -18.09 -0.35
CA LEU A 231 -11.75 -18.29 0.82
C LEU A 231 -10.89 -19.54 0.66
N HIS A 232 -11.43 -20.57 0.01
CA HIS A 232 -10.76 -21.86 -0.18
C HIS A 232 -10.34 -22.10 -1.64
N ASN A 233 -10.63 -21.18 -2.57
CA ASN A 233 -10.40 -21.32 -4.01
C ASN A 233 -11.05 -22.59 -4.58
N LEU A 234 -12.34 -22.81 -4.28
CA LEU A 234 -13.10 -23.99 -4.71
C LEU A 234 -14.34 -23.58 -5.51
N VAL A 235 -14.68 -24.34 -6.55
CA VAL A 235 -15.99 -24.25 -7.20
C VAL A 235 -16.95 -25.16 -6.45
N ASP A 236 -17.93 -24.55 -5.77
CA ASP A 236 -18.92 -25.27 -4.97
C ASP A 236 -20.04 -25.84 -5.86
N ARG A 237 -20.48 -25.06 -6.86
CA ARG A 237 -21.51 -25.45 -7.82
C ARG A 237 -21.18 -24.93 -9.21
N ALA A 238 -21.48 -25.72 -10.24
CA ALA A 238 -21.44 -25.27 -11.63
C ALA A 238 -22.59 -25.89 -12.44
N VAL A 239 -23.19 -25.09 -13.31
CA VAL A 239 -24.22 -25.49 -14.28
C VAL A 239 -23.77 -25.06 -15.66
N VAL A 240 -23.81 -25.98 -16.62
CA VAL A 240 -23.51 -25.70 -18.04
C VAL A 240 -24.82 -25.69 -18.82
N THR A 241 -25.04 -24.66 -19.63
CA THR A 241 -26.16 -24.57 -20.56
C THR A 241 -25.63 -24.72 -21.98
N ASP A 242 -26.19 -25.64 -22.76
CA ASP A 242 -25.82 -25.83 -24.16
C ASP A 242 -26.47 -24.78 -25.10
N PRO A 243 -26.08 -24.71 -26.39
CA PRO A 243 -26.70 -23.79 -27.35
C PRO A 243 -28.19 -24.04 -27.60
N GLY A 244 -28.70 -25.23 -27.27
CA GLY A 244 -30.12 -25.59 -27.33
C GLY A 244 -30.92 -25.16 -26.10
N GLY A 245 -30.25 -24.64 -25.06
CA GLY A 245 -30.84 -24.21 -23.80
C GLY A 245 -30.98 -25.32 -22.75
N SER A 246 -30.45 -26.52 -23.00
CA SER A 246 -30.46 -27.60 -22.01
C SER A 246 -29.45 -27.33 -20.91
N GLU A 247 -29.87 -27.46 -19.65
CA GLU A 247 -29.01 -27.26 -18.47
C GLU A 247 -28.51 -28.60 -17.91
N GLN A 248 -27.22 -28.65 -17.61
CA GLN A 248 -26.55 -29.75 -16.93
C GLN A 248 -25.88 -29.24 -15.67
N VAL A 249 -26.36 -29.68 -14.50
CA VAL A 249 -25.66 -29.47 -13.22
C VAL A 249 -24.46 -30.42 -13.17
N LEU A 250 -23.27 -29.88 -12.90
CA LEU A 250 -22.05 -30.68 -12.85
C LEU A 250 -21.92 -31.39 -11.50
N SER A 251 -21.57 -32.68 -11.55
CA SER A 251 -21.17 -33.45 -10.38
C SER A 251 -19.71 -33.16 -10.04
N LEU A 252 -19.48 -32.19 -9.16
CA LEU A 252 -18.14 -31.80 -8.72
C LEU A 252 -17.68 -32.67 -7.54
N PRO A 253 -16.38 -33.03 -7.46
CA PRO A 253 -15.87 -33.76 -6.31
C PRO A 253 -15.98 -32.91 -5.05
N ILE A 254 -16.41 -33.52 -3.94
CA ILE A 254 -16.40 -32.86 -2.63
C ILE A 254 -14.93 -32.75 -2.20
N VAL A 255 -14.37 -31.55 -2.31
CA VAL A 255 -13.04 -31.23 -1.80
C VAL A 255 -13.20 -30.75 -0.36
N PRO A 256 -12.56 -31.39 0.64
CA PRO A 256 -12.57 -30.89 2.00
C PRO A 256 -12.00 -29.47 2.02
N ARG A 257 -12.75 -28.52 2.60
CA ARG A 257 -12.26 -27.15 2.79
C ARG A 257 -11.00 -27.20 3.66
N PRO A 258 -9.84 -26.74 3.17
CA PRO A 258 -8.63 -26.71 3.96
C PRO A 258 -8.86 -25.93 5.26
N ARG A 259 -8.38 -26.45 6.38
CA ARG A 259 -8.42 -25.69 7.62
C ARG A 259 -7.50 -24.48 7.46
N MET A 260 -8.06 -23.28 7.58
CA MET A 260 -7.25 -22.07 7.63
C MET A 260 -6.23 -22.18 8.77
N ILE A 261 -4.97 -21.86 8.47
CA ILE A 261 -3.94 -21.69 9.50
C ILE A 261 -4.34 -20.45 10.29
N ALA A 262 -4.81 -20.65 11.52
CA ALA A 262 -5.13 -19.55 12.41
C ALA A 262 -3.85 -18.76 12.68
N SER A 263 -3.91 -17.45 12.53
CA SER A 263 -2.84 -16.57 12.98
C SER A 263 -2.95 -16.40 14.49
N THR A 264 -1.90 -16.80 15.19
CA THR A 264 -1.67 -16.49 16.60
C THR A 264 -0.28 -15.89 16.74
N SER A 265 -0.01 -15.22 17.85
CA SER A 265 1.30 -14.65 18.11
C SER A 265 1.95 -15.31 19.32
N VAL A 266 3.22 -15.66 19.19
CA VAL A 266 4.09 -15.99 20.33
C VAL A 266 4.84 -14.73 20.71
N GLU A 267 4.82 -14.37 22.00
CA GLU A 267 5.41 -13.14 22.51
C GLU A 267 6.45 -13.44 23.58
N VAL A 268 7.54 -12.66 23.57
CA VAL A 268 8.51 -12.57 24.67
C VAL A 268 8.85 -11.11 24.92
N THR A 269 9.27 -10.79 26.14
CA THR A 269 9.63 -9.42 26.56
C THR A 269 10.93 -9.44 27.36
N ALA A 270 11.77 -8.43 27.18
CA ALA A 270 12.94 -8.16 28.02
C ALA A 270 13.08 -6.64 28.24
N GLY A 271 12.91 -6.18 29.48
CA GLY A 271 12.84 -4.74 29.76
C GLY A 271 11.60 -4.13 29.10
N SER A 272 11.78 -3.05 28.35
CA SER A 272 10.71 -2.42 27.53
C SER A 272 10.62 -2.97 26.12
N ILE A 273 11.54 -3.85 25.71
CA ILE A 273 11.53 -4.47 24.39
C ILE A 273 10.60 -5.68 24.43
N ARG A 274 9.61 -5.65 23.54
CA ARG A 274 8.68 -6.75 23.31
C ARG A 274 8.82 -7.25 21.89
N ALA A 275 8.88 -8.57 21.71
CA ALA A 275 8.93 -9.18 20.39
C ALA A 275 7.81 -10.21 20.23
N THR A 276 7.13 -10.17 19.09
CA THR A 276 6.07 -11.10 18.72
C THR A 276 6.41 -11.78 17.40
N VAL A 277 6.08 -13.07 17.27
CA VAL A 277 6.15 -13.81 16.00
C VAL A 277 4.78 -14.36 15.65
N ASP A 278 4.30 -14.05 14.44
CA ASP A 278 3.07 -14.63 13.88
C ASP A 278 3.31 -16.11 13.51
N THR A 279 2.52 -17.02 14.07
CA THR A 279 2.64 -18.46 13.83
C THR A 279 2.22 -18.87 12.42
N ARG A 280 1.50 -18.00 11.70
CA ARG A 280 1.04 -18.24 10.34
C ARG A 280 2.18 -18.16 9.31
N ASP A 281 3.07 -17.20 9.46
CA ASP A 281 4.05 -16.84 8.43
C ASP A 281 5.45 -16.52 8.96
N GLY A 282 5.64 -16.51 10.28
CA GLY A 282 6.92 -16.31 10.95
C GLY A 282 7.32 -14.85 11.11
N LEU A 283 6.43 -13.91 10.78
CA LEU A 283 6.72 -12.48 10.81
C LEU A 283 7.07 -12.02 12.23
N LEU A 284 8.32 -11.60 12.42
CA LEU A 284 8.83 -11.01 13.65
C LEU A 284 8.44 -9.54 13.71
N ARG A 285 7.94 -9.09 14.86
CA ARG A 285 7.72 -7.68 15.17
C ARG A 285 8.37 -7.34 16.50
N MET A 286 9.13 -6.25 16.54
CA MET A 286 9.76 -5.71 17.75
C MET A 286 9.15 -4.35 18.10
N PHE A 287 8.85 -4.15 19.38
CA PHE A 287 8.29 -2.94 19.96
C PHE A 287 9.21 -2.45 21.09
N ASP A 288 9.26 -1.14 21.33
CA ASP A 288 9.85 -0.55 22.54
C ASP A 288 8.87 0.46 23.13
N ASP A 289 8.34 0.19 24.32
CA ASP A 289 7.38 1.08 24.97
C ASP A 289 7.98 2.46 25.31
N ARG A 290 9.32 2.55 25.41
CA ARG A 290 10.02 3.84 25.61
C ARG A 290 10.00 4.72 24.37
N ALA A 291 9.85 4.16 23.18
CA ALA A 291 9.91 4.92 21.94
C ALA A 291 8.72 5.87 21.79
N GLY A 292 7.59 5.58 22.45
CA GLY A 292 6.36 6.39 22.33
C GLY A 292 5.76 6.36 20.92
N ILE A 293 6.02 5.29 20.16
CA ILE A 293 5.56 5.09 18.78
C ILE A 293 4.48 4.01 18.77
N THR A 294 3.40 4.27 18.04
CA THR A 294 2.37 3.27 17.73
C THR A 294 2.91 2.29 16.70
N GLY A 295 3.01 1.02 17.09
CA GLY A 295 3.40 -0.07 16.22
C GLY A 295 4.82 -0.59 16.43
N PRO A 296 5.24 -1.55 15.60
CA PRO A 296 6.56 -2.15 15.71
C PRO A 296 7.64 -1.21 15.17
N LEU A 297 8.77 -1.12 15.88
CA LEU A 297 10.00 -0.46 15.42
C LEU A 297 10.72 -1.27 14.34
N LEU A 298 10.55 -2.59 14.34
CA LEU A 298 11.05 -3.50 13.33
C LEU A 298 9.96 -4.52 13.00
N THR A 299 9.71 -4.70 11.72
CA THR A 299 9.01 -5.88 11.19
C THR A 299 9.98 -6.63 10.30
N SER A 300 10.14 -7.93 10.51
CA SER A 300 11.10 -8.76 9.79
C SER A 300 10.44 -10.03 9.30
N THR A 301 10.54 -10.26 7.99
CA THR A 301 10.07 -11.51 7.37
C THR A 301 10.91 -12.70 7.82
N LEU A 302 10.32 -13.90 7.78
CA LEU A 302 11.06 -15.15 7.96
C LEU A 302 11.48 -15.69 6.58
N PRO A 303 12.70 -16.22 6.42
CA PRO A 303 13.06 -16.94 5.21
C PRO A 303 12.06 -18.07 4.96
N ASN A 304 11.70 -18.32 3.70
CA ASN A 304 10.80 -19.40 3.34
C ASN A 304 11.62 -20.59 2.84
N LEU A 305 11.51 -21.73 3.53
CA LEU A 305 12.26 -22.93 3.19
C LEU A 305 11.86 -23.50 1.81
N HIS A 306 10.59 -23.34 1.45
CA HIS A 306 9.98 -23.94 0.26
C HIS A 306 9.84 -22.98 -0.92
N ALA A 307 9.99 -21.67 -0.70
CA ALA A 307 9.88 -20.71 -1.79
C ALA A 307 11.16 -20.71 -2.62
N ASP A 308 10.99 -20.85 -3.93
CA ASP A 308 11.95 -20.39 -4.90
C ASP A 308 11.93 -18.85 -5.01
N HIS A 309 10.88 -18.16 -4.56
CA HIS A 309 10.67 -16.71 -4.67
C HIS A 309 10.87 -15.94 -3.36
N LEU A 310 10.88 -14.61 -3.46
CA LEU A 310 10.84 -13.68 -2.33
C LEU A 310 9.60 -13.86 -1.43
N SER A 311 9.82 -13.85 -0.11
CA SER A 311 8.78 -13.60 0.88
C SER A 311 8.24 -12.18 0.72
N GLY A 312 6.92 -12.02 0.71
CA GLY A 312 6.28 -10.72 0.67
C GLY A 312 6.50 -9.95 1.97
N TRP A 313 6.94 -8.70 1.89
CA TRP A 313 7.20 -7.88 3.09
C TRP A 313 5.94 -7.41 3.83
N ARG A 314 4.79 -7.33 3.14
CA ARG A 314 3.47 -7.13 3.78
C ARG A 314 2.84 -8.47 4.13
N ASP A 315 2.80 -9.40 3.17
CA ASP A 315 2.13 -10.68 3.33
C ASP A 315 3.00 -11.82 2.78
N SER A 316 3.46 -12.66 3.70
CA SER A 316 4.23 -13.86 3.38
C SER A 316 3.30 -15.07 3.30
N GLN A 317 3.73 -16.10 2.56
CA GLN A 317 2.93 -17.32 2.39
C GLN A 317 2.62 -17.98 3.75
N PRO A 318 1.34 -18.22 4.08
CA PRO A 318 0.94 -19.01 5.24
C PRO A 318 1.51 -20.43 5.17
N ARG A 319 2.14 -20.90 6.25
CA ARG A 319 2.77 -22.22 6.32
C ARG A 319 2.78 -22.77 7.74
N THR A 320 3.05 -24.07 7.87
CA THR A 320 3.10 -24.73 9.18
C THR A 320 4.46 -24.49 9.82
N LEU A 321 4.48 -23.71 10.90
CA LEU A 321 5.68 -23.37 11.66
C LEU A 321 5.58 -23.90 13.09
N ASP A 322 6.68 -24.43 13.61
CA ASP A 322 6.83 -24.77 15.02
C ASP A 322 7.44 -23.54 15.73
N VAL A 323 6.61 -22.79 16.45
CA VAL A 323 6.99 -21.53 17.12
C VAL A 323 6.88 -21.70 18.64
N GLN A 324 7.97 -21.48 19.35
CA GLN A 324 8.06 -21.71 20.79
C GLN A 324 8.78 -20.56 21.50
N ALA A 325 8.23 -20.13 22.64
CA ALA A 325 8.91 -19.22 23.56
C ALA A 325 9.77 -20.00 24.56
N LEU A 326 11.04 -19.61 24.68
CA LEU A 326 12.05 -20.20 25.56
C LEU A 326 12.75 -19.08 26.36
N GLY A 327 12.15 -18.67 27.48
CA GLY A 327 12.61 -17.52 28.25
C GLY A 327 12.48 -16.23 27.44
N HIS A 328 13.58 -15.49 27.24
CA HIS A 328 13.64 -14.29 26.39
C HIS A 328 14.00 -14.61 24.93
N THR A 329 13.69 -15.83 24.46
CA THR A 329 13.98 -16.26 23.10
C THR A 329 12.74 -16.83 22.44
N ILE A 330 12.48 -16.49 21.18
CA ILE A 330 11.51 -17.21 20.34
C ILE A 330 12.30 -18.10 19.37
N LEU A 331 11.99 -19.39 19.35
CA LEU A 331 12.49 -20.35 18.37
C LEU A 331 11.40 -20.60 17.33
N VAL A 332 11.75 -20.46 16.06
CA VAL A 332 10.91 -20.81 14.91
C VAL A 332 11.60 -21.92 14.13
N GLN A 333 10.89 -23.00 13.85
CA GLN A 333 11.39 -24.09 13.03
C GLN A 333 10.43 -24.40 11.89
N GLU A 334 11.01 -24.53 10.70
CA GLU A 334 10.34 -25.01 9.49
C GLU A 334 11.09 -26.27 9.02
N ARG A 335 10.36 -27.36 8.78
CA ARG A 335 10.92 -28.67 8.42
C ARG A 335 10.40 -29.11 7.07
N SER A 336 11.31 -29.49 6.19
CA SER A 336 11.05 -30.23 4.95
C SER A 336 11.71 -31.62 5.04
N GLU A 337 11.51 -32.49 4.04
CA GLU A 337 12.02 -33.86 4.05
C GLU A 337 13.53 -33.96 4.33
N ASN A 338 14.33 -33.03 3.80
CA ASN A 338 15.81 -33.08 3.89
C ASN A 338 16.45 -31.80 4.46
N ILE A 339 15.66 -30.79 4.83
CA ILE A 339 16.17 -29.48 5.25
C ILE A 339 15.36 -28.97 6.45
N THR A 340 16.05 -28.40 7.44
CA THR A 340 15.42 -27.69 8.56
C THR A 340 15.95 -26.26 8.62
N LEU A 341 15.03 -25.29 8.52
CA LEU A 341 15.33 -23.89 8.83
C LEU A 341 15.02 -23.66 10.31
N ARG A 342 15.99 -23.09 11.04
CA ARG A 342 15.82 -22.63 12.42
C ARG A 342 16.10 -21.14 12.48
N ALA A 343 15.13 -20.37 12.96
CA ALA A 343 15.34 -18.98 13.33
C ALA A 343 15.22 -18.84 14.85
N ARG A 344 16.21 -18.20 15.46
CA ARG A 344 16.26 -17.91 16.90
C ARG A 344 16.25 -16.40 17.09
N PHE A 345 15.25 -15.88 17.78
CA PHE A 345 15.10 -14.47 18.09
C PHE A 345 15.32 -14.24 19.57
N GLU A 346 16.51 -13.78 19.93
CA GLU A 346 16.92 -13.48 21.31
C GLU A 346 16.63 -12.02 21.61
N VAL A 347 15.80 -11.78 22.63
CA VAL A 347 15.29 -10.45 22.98
C VAL A 347 16.02 -9.97 24.22
N SER A 348 16.61 -8.78 24.13
CA SER A 348 17.31 -8.11 25.22
C SER A 348 16.69 -6.74 25.49
N PRO A 349 17.04 -6.08 26.61
CA PRO A 349 16.61 -4.70 26.87
C PRO A 349 17.03 -3.67 25.82
N ASP A 350 17.98 -4.03 24.95
CA ASP A 350 18.56 -3.15 23.94
C ASP A 350 18.07 -3.49 22.53
N GLY A 351 17.28 -4.56 22.33
CA GLY A 351 16.73 -4.92 21.02
C GLY A 351 16.59 -6.43 20.79
N VAL A 352 16.73 -6.85 19.53
CA VAL A 352 16.58 -8.25 19.12
C VAL A 352 17.77 -8.72 18.30
N ARG A 353 18.34 -9.86 18.71
CA ARG A 353 19.32 -10.62 17.93
C ARG A 353 18.62 -11.78 17.22
N ARG A 354 18.84 -11.88 15.92
CA ARG A 354 18.24 -12.91 15.06
C ARG A 354 19.34 -13.81 14.53
N THR A 355 19.23 -15.10 14.77
CA THR A 355 20.15 -16.10 14.23
C THR A 355 19.39 -17.06 13.35
N TYR A 356 19.81 -17.18 12.10
CA TYR A 356 19.26 -18.12 11.13
C TYR A 356 20.27 -19.25 10.93
N ALA A 357 19.81 -20.49 11.02
CA ALA A 357 20.60 -21.68 10.77
C ALA A 357 19.82 -22.62 9.85
N LEU A 358 20.50 -23.10 8.81
CA LEU A 358 19.98 -24.09 7.88
C LEU A 358 20.74 -25.41 8.07
N ASP A 359 20.04 -26.44 8.52
CA ASP A 359 20.59 -27.80 8.61
C ASP A 359 20.12 -28.61 7.40
N CYS A 360 21.06 -29.10 6.58
CA CYS A 360 20.79 -29.94 5.40
C CYS A 360 21.34 -31.37 5.62
N VAL A 361 20.61 -32.38 5.13
CA VAL A 361 21.09 -33.78 5.08
C VAL A 361 21.46 -34.14 3.64
N GLY A 362 22.76 -34.28 3.35
CA GLY A 362 23.31 -34.62 2.01
C GLY A 362 23.83 -33.42 1.21
N ASP A 363 24.20 -33.62 -0.06
CA ASP A 363 24.65 -32.56 -1.00
C ASP A 363 23.50 -31.61 -1.43
N SER A 364 22.34 -31.71 -0.79
CA SER A 364 21.17 -30.89 -1.10
C SER A 364 21.38 -29.44 -0.63
N ARG A 365 21.96 -28.65 -1.54
CA ARG A 365 22.07 -27.19 -1.62
C ARG A 365 23.19 -26.53 -0.79
N SER A 366 24.38 -26.53 -1.37
CA SER A 366 25.35 -25.43 -1.25
C SER A 366 24.85 -24.08 -1.81
N GLU A 367 23.63 -24.03 -2.36
CA GLU A 367 23.06 -22.89 -3.11
C GLU A 367 21.76 -22.33 -2.51
N TRP A 368 21.30 -22.77 -1.33
CA TRP A 368 20.10 -22.20 -0.74
C TRP A 368 20.36 -20.74 -0.34
N GLN A 369 19.59 -19.82 -0.91
CA GLN A 369 19.65 -18.40 -0.59
C GLN A 369 18.22 -17.93 -0.40
N ALA A 370 17.99 -17.15 0.64
CA ALA A 370 16.70 -16.52 0.86
C ALA A 370 16.92 -15.04 1.14
N ASP A 371 16.20 -14.21 0.40
CA ASP A 371 16.16 -12.79 0.69
C ASP A 371 15.15 -12.52 1.83
N LEU A 372 15.50 -11.56 2.67
CA LEU A 372 14.76 -11.09 3.82
C LEU A 372 14.43 -9.62 3.62
N PHE A 373 13.20 -9.28 3.98
CA PHE A 373 12.76 -7.89 4.10
C PHE A 373 12.59 -7.51 5.56
N ASP A 374 13.16 -6.35 5.88
CA ASP A 374 12.97 -5.67 7.15
C ASP A 374 12.35 -4.29 6.92
N THR A 375 11.26 -4.00 7.62
CA THR A 375 10.61 -2.68 7.64
C THR A 375 10.89 -2.00 8.98
N ILE A 376 11.44 -0.79 8.92
CA ILE A 376 11.68 0.07 10.07
C ILE A 376 10.43 0.89 10.36
N GLY A 377 10.02 0.91 11.62
CA GLY A 377 8.77 1.54 12.07
C GLY A 377 8.81 3.05 12.17
N LEU A 378 10.00 3.67 12.06
CA LEU A 378 10.16 5.13 12.07
C LEU A 378 9.62 5.70 10.76
N ARG A 379 8.61 6.56 10.85
CA ARG A 379 7.94 7.13 9.67
C ARG A 379 8.55 8.47 9.21
N HIS A 380 9.25 9.14 10.10
CA HIS A 380 9.94 10.42 9.89
C HIS A 380 11.28 10.43 10.64
N GLY A 381 12.13 11.42 10.36
CA GLY A 381 13.53 11.43 10.76
C GLY A 381 14.49 11.14 9.61
N THR A 382 15.66 10.58 9.91
CA THR A 382 16.74 10.35 8.94
C THR A 382 17.25 8.91 8.93
N VAL A 383 17.74 8.46 7.78
CA VAL A 383 18.50 7.22 7.60
C VAL A 383 19.90 7.55 7.11
N ASP A 384 20.92 6.91 7.71
CA ASP A 384 22.30 6.97 7.26
C ASP A 384 22.77 5.56 6.87
N VAL A 385 23.29 5.45 5.65
CA VAL A 385 23.80 4.21 5.05
C VAL A 385 25.25 4.34 4.58
N GLY A 386 25.97 5.37 5.02
CA GLY A 386 27.37 5.63 4.67
C GLY A 386 27.60 6.86 3.79
N ASP A 387 26.56 7.35 3.11
CA ASP A 387 26.59 8.56 2.28
C ASP A 387 26.09 9.82 3.02
N GLY A 388 25.91 9.70 4.34
CA GLY A 388 25.35 10.74 5.20
C GLY A 388 23.83 10.63 5.38
N PRO A 389 23.27 11.40 6.33
CA PRO A 389 21.87 11.28 6.69
C PRO A 389 20.95 11.83 5.59
N ALA A 390 20.03 11.00 5.13
CA ALA A 390 18.93 11.35 4.24
C ALA A 390 17.59 11.29 4.98
N LEU A 391 16.63 12.14 4.61
CA LEU A 391 15.28 12.09 5.18
C LEU A 391 14.60 10.76 4.86
N ILE A 392 13.96 10.18 5.87
CA ILE A 392 13.06 9.04 5.68
C ILE A 392 11.95 9.45 4.70
N ALA A 393 11.67 8.59 3.71
CA ALA A 393 10.65 8.80 2.70
C ALA A 393 10.83 10.06 1.80
N SER A 394 12.06 10.53 1.59
CA SER A 394 12.35 11.63 0.62
C SER A 394 12.37 11.22 -0.86
N GLY A 395 12.20 9.93 -1.15
CA GLY A 395 12.14 9.35 -2.49
C GLY A 395 10.72 9.39 -3.09
N VAL A 396 10.63 9.40 -4.42
CA VAL A 396 9.37 9.54 -5.17
C VAL A 396 8.38 8.40 -4.84
N GLU A 397 7.12 8.80 -4.67
CA GLU A 397 5.90 7.99 -4.50
C GLU A 397 5.59 7.41 -3.11
N LEU A 398 4.33 7.02 -2.94
CA LEU A 398 3.67 6.61 -1.68
C LEU A 398 4.37 5.41 -1.06
N ARG A 399 4.22 5.21 0.26
CA ARG A 399 4.65 3.96 0.89
C ARG A 399 4.08 2.79 0.07
N ASP A 400 4.96 1.94 -0.44
CA ASP A 400 4.67 0.76 -1.29
C ASP A 400 4.42 0.96 -2.80
N SER A 401 4.64 2.15 -3.40
CA SER A 401 4.52 2.33 -4.87
C SER A 401 5.83 2.18 -5.66
N SER A 402 7.00 2.09 -5.00
CA SER A 402 8.29 1.76 -5.64
C SER A 402 8.54 0.26 -5.63
N GLU A 403 7.81 -0.50 -6.45
CA GLU A 403 7.86 -1.96 -6.42
C GLU A 403 8.93 -2.53 -7.36
N ILE A 404 10.21 -2.21 -7.17
CA ILE A 404 11.30 -2.93 -7.85
C ILE A 404 12.46 -3.12 -6.86
N PRO A 405 12.40 -4.14 -5.97
CA PRO A 405 13.47 -4.42 -5.01
C PRO A 405 14.83 -4.66 -5.65
N SER A 406 14.88 -5.13 -6.90
CA SER A 406 16.15 -5.26 -7.63
C SER A 406 16.89 -3.93 -7.83
N ALA A 407 16.17 -2.81 -7.82
CA ALA A 407 16.71 -1.46 -8.00
C ALA A 407 17.02 -0.74 -6.67
N ALA A 408 17.09 -1.49 -5.56
CA ALA A 408 17.42 -0.94 -4.25
C ALA A 408 18.82 -0.32 -4.23
N VAL A 409 18.97 0.79 -3.48
CA VAL A 409 20.28 1.42 -3.24
C VAL A 409 21.15 0.43 -2.48
N GLN A 410 22.23 -0.03 -3.11
CA GLN A 410 23.11 -1.04 -2.50
C GLN A 410 23.80 -0.46 -1.26
N LEU A 411 23.81 -1.23 -0.19
CA LEU A 411 24.51 -0.85 1.04
C LEU A 411 25.99 -1.19 0.93
N ASP A 412 26.82 -0.32 1.50
CA ASP A 412 28.23 -0.65 1.77
C ASP A 412 28.29 -1.81 2.79
N PRO A 413 28.92 -2.95 2.47
CA PRO A 413 29.03 -4.09 3.38
C PRO A 413 29.75 -3.80 4.70
N ASP A 414 30.51 -2.71 4.78
CA ASP A 414 31.28 -2.30 5.96
C ASP A 414 30.56 -1.21 6.79
N VAL A 415 29.40 -0.73 6.34
CA VAL A 415 28.60 0.29 7.04
C VAL A 415 27.26 -0.27 7.46
N ASP A 416 27.04 -0.35 8.77
CA ASP A 416 25.74 -0.71 9.33
C ASP A 416 24.76 0.47 9.22
N PRO A 417 23.55 0.26 8.68
CA PRO A 417 22.58 1.33 8.51
C PRO A 417 21.95 1.76 9.85
N ILE A 418 21.72 3.07 9.99
CA ILE A 418 21.19 3.70 11.20
C ILE A 418 19.99 4.58 10.85
N TRP A 419 18.91 4.43 11.61
CA TRP A 419 17.74 5.31 11.55
C TRP A 419 17.63 6.13 12.82
N HIS A 420 17.27 7.39 12.67
CA HIS A 420 17.18 8.36 13.76
C HIS A 420 15.90 9.18 13.66
N ASP A 421 15.07 9.12 14.69
CA ASP A 421 13.97 10.04 14.93
C ASP A 421 14.37 11.02 16.03
N SER A 422 14.77 12.23 15.61
CA SER A 422 15.20 13.30 16.51
C SER A 422 14.08 13.84 17.39
N SER A 423 12.82 13.74 16.92
CA SER A 423 11.66 14.28 17.64
C SER A 423 11.38 13.46 18.91
N ARG A 424 11.53 12.15 18.81
CA ARG A 424 11.31 11.19 19.91
C ARG A 424 12.62 10.75 20.59
N GLY A 425 13.77 11.06 20.02
CA GLY A 425 15.07 10.59 20.54
C GLY A 425 15.23 9.08 20.43
N VAL A 426 14.77 8.52 19.30
CA VAL A 426 14.81 7.08 19.01
C VAL A 426 15.86 6.81 17.93
N VAL A 427 16.74 5.84 18.19
CA VAL A 427 17.74 5.37 17.24
C VAL A 427 17.59 3.87 17.04
N VAL A 428 17.47 3.43 15.79
CA VAL A 428 17.46 2.02 15.41
C VAL A 428 18.74 1.73 14.63
N ARG A 429 19.57 0.79 15.11
CA ARG A 429 20.82 0.40 14.46
C ARG A 429 20.82 -1.07 14.10
N TYR A 430 21.32 -1.37 12.92
CA TYR A 430 21.67 -2.74 12.55
C TYR A 430 23.10 -3.04 12.97
N ASN A 431 23.37 -4.31 13.19
CA ASN A 431 24.72 -4.82 13.35
C ASN A 431 24.82 -6.18 12.66
N GLY A 432 25.80 -6.31 11.78
CA GLY A 432 26.15 -7.59 11.14
C GLY A 432 25.38 -7.90 9.87
N ILE A 433 24.80 -6.90 9.22
CA ILE A 433 24.35 -7.04 7.83
C ILE A 433 25.59 -6.95 6.93
N ARG A 434 25.75 -7.92 6.03
CA ARG A 434 26.82 -7.94 5.04
C ARG A 434 26.22 -7.81 3.65
N GLY A 435 26.12 -6.57 3.18
CA GLY A 435 25.46 -6.25 1.92
C GLY A 435 23.93 -6.33 1.98
N GLY A 436 23.28 -5.95 0.89
CA GLY A 436 21.84 -5.75 0.80
C GLY A 436 21.53 -4.44 0.09
N GLY A 437 20.27 -4.02 0.14
CA GLY A 437 19.85 -2.76 -0.45
C GLY A 437 18.71 -2.09 0.28
N LEU A 438 18.74 -0.77 0.30
CA LEU A 438 17.65 0.08 0.79
C LEU A 438 16.65 0.28 -0.36
N VAL A 439 15.52 -0.42 -0.31
CA VAL A 439 14.43 -0.33 -1.31
C VAL A 439 13.70 1.00 -1.16
N THR A 440 13.41 1.39 0.09
CA THR A 440 12.90 2.71 0.47
C THR A 440 13.56 3.14 1.76
N GLY A 441 13.40 4.40 2.18
CA GLY A 441 13.99 4.90 3.44
C GLY A 441 13.64 4.10 4.70
N THR A 442 12.68 3.16 4.66
CA THR A 442 12.32 2.27 5.78
C THR A 442 12.34 0.78 5.42
N LEU A 443 12.54 0.42 4.15
CA LEU A 443 12.47 -0.97 3.68
C LEU A 443 13.84 -1.45 3.24
N LEU A 444 14.39 -2.40 3.98
CA LEU A 444 15.67 -3.02 3.72
C LEU A 444 15.47 -4.41 3.12
N THR A 445 16.24 -4.74 2.08
CA THR A 445 16.40 -6.10 1.58
C THR A 445 17.81 -6.59 1.86
N HIS A 446 17.96 -7.81 2.36
CA HIS A 446 19.27 -8.45 2.54
C HIS A 446 19.13 -9.96 2.41
N ARG A 447 20.24 -10.68 2.28
CA ARG A 447 20.23 -12.12 1.99
C ARG A 447 20.73 -12.94 3.17
N VAL A 448 20.09 -14.08 3.38
CA VAL A 448 20.59 -15.18 4.22
C VAL A 448 21.19 -16.25 3.32
N GLU A 449 22.45 -16.56 3.58
CA GLU A 449 23.22 -17.60 2.90
C GLU A 449 23.25 -18.90 3.72
N PRO A 450 23.64 -20.05 3.12
CA PRO A 450 23.78 -21.29 3.86
C PRO A 450 24.77 -21.14 5.02
N GLY A 451 24.43 -21.71 6.17
CA GLY A 451 25.24 -21.64 7.39
C GLY A 451 24.51 -20.95 8.53
N THR A 452 25.27 -20.44 9.50
CA THR A 452 24.74 -19.68 10.63
C THR A 452 25.04 -18.20 10.43
N GLN A 453 24.00 -17.39 10.27
CA GLN A 453 24.12 -15.93 10.19
C GLN A 453 23.42 -15.30 11.40
N THR A 454 24.03 -14.28 11.98
CA THR A 454 23.46 -13.52 13.10
C THR A 454 23.39 -12.05 12.74
N ILE A 455 22.20 -11.47 12.88
CA ILE A 455 21.91 -10.06 12.64
C ILE A 455 21.26 -9.50 13.90
N ALA A 456 21.81 -8.41 14.44
CA ALA A 456 21.23 -7.75 15.59
C ALA A 456 20.62 -6.41 15.19
N VAL A 457 19.45 -6.10 15.75
CA VAL A 457 18.83 -4.78 15.66
C VAL A 457 18.74 -4.23 17.07
N THR A 458 19.39 -3.10 17.30
CA THR A 458 19.42 -2.43 18.61
C THR A 458 18.63 -1.13 18.57
N VAL A 459 17.97 -0.83 19.67
CA VAL A 459 17.17 0.39 19.86
C VAL A 459 17.73 1.18 21.04
N GLU A 460 18.05 2.44 20.78
CA GLU A 460 18.24 3.43 21.83
C GLU A 460 17.02 4.35 21.81
N ALA A 461 16.19 4.25 22.84
CA ALA A 461 15.08 5.16 23.06
C ALA A 461 15.32 5.92 24.36
N SER A 462 15.36 7.25 24.28
CA SER A 462 15.24 8.07 25.47
C SER A 462 13.80 8.02 25.97
N VAL A 463 13.59 7.93 27.29
CA VAL A 463 12.24 8.12 27.85
C VAL A 463 11.75 9.47 27.33
N PRO A 464 10.54 9.56 26.74
CA PRO A 464 10.01 10.83 26.29
C PRO A 464 10.04 11.74 27.51
N ARG A 465 10.91 12.76 27.51
CA ARG A 465 10.63 13.88 28.39
C ARG A 465 9.27 14.35 27.91
N PRO A 466 8.26 14.44 28.79
CA PRO A 466 7.11 15.24 28.45
C PRO A 466 7.72 16.58 28.08
N THR A 467 7.73 16.91 26.79
CA THR A 467 7.90 18.29 26.41
C THR A 467 6.66 18.91 27.02
N ALA A 468 6.81 19.44 28.23
CA ALA A 468 5.99 20.53 28.66
C ALA A 468 6.27 21.59 27.59
N LEU A 469 5.56 21.52 26.47
CA LEU A 469 5.05 22.70 25.84
C LEU A 469 4.39 23.41 27.03
N LEU A 470 5.11 24.38 27.60
CA LEU A 470 4.45 25.46 28.28
C LEU A 470 3.33 25.84 27.33
N PRO A 471 2.05 25.70 27.73
CA PRO A 471 0.96 26.08 26.85
C PRO A 471 1.31 27.51 26.41
N ALA A 472 1.43 27.72 25.11
CA ALA A 472 1.50 29.07 24.59
C ALA A 472 0.11 29.66 24.88
N SER A 473 -0.01 30.24 26.07
CA SER A 473 -1.22 30.76 26.71
C SER A 473 -2.34 29.73 26.98
N PRO A 474 -3.11 29.89 28.08
CA PRO A 474 -4.32 29.13 28.28
C PRO A 474 -5.37 29.65 27.30
N LEU A 475 -5.57 28.97 26.17
CA LEU A 475 -6.68 29.27 25.27
C LEU A 475 -7.66 28.11 25.25
N VAL A 476 -8.44 27.96 26.33
CA VAL A 476 -9.88 27.61 26.25
C VAL A 476 -10.55 28.09 27.56
N GLU A 477 -10.82 29.39 27.69
CA GLU A 477 -12.03 29.81 28.42
C GLU A 477 -13.18 29.80 27.40
N ALA A 478 -14.33 29.29 27.81
CA ALA A 478 -15.48 29.00 26.96
C ALA A 478 -15.89 30.21 26.10
N ALA A 479 -15.60 30.17 24.80
CA ALA A 479 -16.02 31.18 23.84
C ALA A 479 -17.21 30.67 23.00
N SER A 480 -18.16 31.59 22.81
CA SER A 480 -19.41 31.47 22.05
C SER A 480 -19.20 31.09 20.57
N PRO A 481 -20.26 30.61 19.87
CA PRO A 481 -20.19 30.24 18.46
C PRO A 481 -19.66 31.37 17.56
N VAL A 482 -18.84 30.98 16.59
CA VAL A 482 -18.14 31.78 15.55
C VAL A 482 -18.83 33.12 15.25
N GLU A 483 -18.33 34.22 15.81
CA GLU A 483 -18.67 35.56 15.34
C GLU A 483 -17.97 35.84 14.00
N ALA A 484 -18.67 36.52 13.09
CA ALA A 484 -18.18 36.84 11.76
C ALA A 484 -17.02 37.86 11.84
N VAL A 485 -15.82 37.44 11.46
CA VAL A 485 -14.62 38.27 11.42
C VAL A 485 -14.52 39.02 10.09
N PRO A 486 -14.10 40.29 10.06
CA PRO A 486 -13.80 40.99 8.82
C PRO A 486 -12.70 40.24 8.03
N ASN A 487 -12.93 39.99 6.75
CA ASN A 487 -11.98 39.42 5.77
C ASN A 487 -11.65 37.91 5.87
N THR A 488 -12.10 37.19 6.91
CA THR A 488 -12.03 35.71 6.95
C THR A 488 -13.41 35.10 6.74
N THR A 489 -13.50 34.03 5.94
CA THR A 489 -14.75 33.29 5.73
C THR A 489 -14.52 31.80 5.91
N ILE A 490 -15.10 31.25 6.97
CA ILE A 490 -15.15 29.81 7.23
C ILE A 490 -16.59 29.32 7.08
N ALA A 491 -16.80 28.22 6.35
CA ALA A 491 -18.12 27.61 6.20
C ALA A 491 -18.03 26.10 6.44
N LEU A 492 -18.89 25.62 7.34
CA LEU A 492 -19.08 24.21 7.69
C LEU A 492 -20.35 23.68 7.02
N ASP A 493 -20.24 22.52 6.37
CA ASP A 493 -21.37 21.71 5.94
C ASP A 493 -21.60 20.61 6.97
N ALA A 494 -22.55 20.85 7.88
CA ALA A 494 -22.79 19.99 9.04
C ALA A 494 -23.35 18.61 8.66
N GLU A 495 -24.19 18.51 7.62
CA GLU A 495 -24.78 17.22 7.19
C GLU A 495 -23.72 16.26 6.63
N ARG A 496 -22.69 16.83 6.01
CA ARG A 496 -21.59 16.09 5.39
C ARG A 496 -20.36 15.98 6.28
N GLY A 497 -20.32 16.73 7.37
CA GLY A 497 -19.19 16.77 8.29
C GLY A 497 -17.92 17.31 7.63
N VAL A 498 -18.02 18.39 6.85
CA VAL A 498 -16.89 18.97 6.10
C VAL A 498 -16.80 20.47 6.31
N LEU A 499 -15.61 20.98 6.63
CA LEU A 499 -15.29 22.40 6.50
C LEU A 499 -15.05 22.71 5.02
N ALA A 500 -16.12 23.15 4.36
CA ALA A 500 -16.20 23.26 2.91
C ALA A 500 -15.64 24.57 2.34
N ARG A 501 -15.30 25.56 3.18
CA ARG A 501 -14.68 26.81 2.74
C ARG A 501 -13.85 27.43 3.85
N TRP A 502 -12.60 27.79 3.55
CA TRP A 502 -11.81 28.72 4.34
C TRP A 502 -11.13 29.71 3.40
N ARG A 503 -11.45 30.99 3.56
CA ARG A 503 -10.85 32.10 2.84
C ARG A 503 -10.33 33.16 3.79
N ARG A 504 -9.22 33.79 3.41
CA ARG A 504 -8.65 34.96 4.05
C ARG A 504 -8.36 36.01 2.99
N ASP A 505 -8.81 37.25 3.23
CA ASP A 505 -8.69 38.37 2.27
C ASP A 505 -9.22 38.00 0.87
N GLY A 506 -10.32 37.24 0.83
CA GLY A 506 -10.94 36.73 -0.41
C GLY A 506 -10.22 35.57 -1.09
N SER A 507 -9.00 35.23 -0.66
CA SER A 507 -8.19 34.15 -1.21
C SER A 507 -8.41 32.83 -0.47
N ARG A 508 -8.24 31.69 -1.17
CA ARG A 508 -8.48 30.35 -0.59
C ARG A 508 -7.29 29.88 0.23
N VAL A 509 -7.54 29.47 1.47
CA VAL A 509 -6.58 28.74 2.30
C VAL A 509 -6.66 27.25 1.97
N LEU A 510 -7.88 26.70 1.91
CA LEU A 510 -8.13 25.30 1.52
C LEU A 510 -8.70 25.19 0.10
N SER A 511 -8.23 24.20 -0.64
CA SER A 511 -8.78 23.77 -1.93
C SER A 511 -10.13 23.10 -1.70
N THR A 512 -11.17 23.58 -2.36
CA THR A 512 -12.56 23.14 -2.13
C THR A 512 -13.22 22.87 -3.48
N PRO A 513 -13.19 21.63 -3.99
CA PRO A 513 -14.04 21.23 -5.13
C PRO A 513 -15.54 21.34 -4.82
N TRP A 514 -15.94 21.36 -3.54
CA TRP A 514 -17.32 21.42 -3.09
C TRP A 514 -18.12 22.58 -3.72
N PRO A 515 -19.33 22.35 -4.29
CA PRO A 515 -20.14 21.11 -4.23
C PRO A 515 -19.79 20.01 -5.24
N ARG A 516 -18.75 20.19 -6.05
CA ARG A 516 -18.30 19.19 -7.02
C ARG A 516 -17.37 18.19 -6.34
N THR A 517 -17.38 16.94 -6.81
CA THR A 517 -16.39 15.93 -6.46
C THR A 517 -15.33 15.84 -7.56
N SER A 518 -14.12 15.43 -7.19
CA SER A 518 -13.09 15.04 -8.15
C SER A 518 -12.07 14.13 -7.48
N ALA A 519 -11.25 13.42 -8.24
CA ALA A 519 -10.21 12.58 -7.65
C ALA A 519 -9.09 13.39 -6.97
N ILE A 520 -8.46 12.82 -5.95
CA ILE A 520 -7.15 13.25 -5.42
C ILE A 520 -6.27 12.01 -5.23
N GLY A 521 -5.28 11.86 -6.12
CA GLY A 521 -4.58 10.59 -6.23
C GLY A 521 -5.58 9.44 -6.42
N PRO A 522 -5.44 8.35 -5.66
CA PRO A 522 -6.32 7.18 -5.69
C PRO A 522 -7.66 7.32 -4.96
N ASN A 523 -7.94 8.45 -4.31
CA ASN A 523 -9.28 8.73 -3.79
C ASN A 523 -10.17 9.24 -4.94
N PRO A 524 -11.16 8.46 -5.42
CA PRO A 524 -11.96 8.82 -6.60
C PRO A 524 -12.96 9.96 -6.32
N ALA A 525 -13.27 10.22 -5.05
CA ALA A 525 -14.31 11.16 -4.63
C ALA A 525 -13.85 11.98 -3.43
N ARG A 526 -12.91 12.92 -3.68
CA ARG A 526 -12.39 13.79 -2.61
C ARG A 526 -13.49 14.64 -2.00
N SER A 527 -13.61 14.62 -0.67
CA SER A 527 -14.21 15.71 0.08
C SER A 527 -13.27 16.91 -0.03
N GLY A 528 -13.79 18.08 -0.38
CA GLY A 528 -12.99 19.29 -0.49
C GLY A 528 -12.88 20.01 0.85
N GLY A 529 -11.71 20.55 1.19
CA GLY A 529 -11.55 21.38 2.39
C GLY A 529 -10.90 20.61 3.53
N LEU A 530 -11.58 20.51 4.68
CA LEU A 530 -11.15 19.75 5.84
C LEU A 530 -12.27 18.83 6.34
N TRP A 531 -11.93 17.57 6.65
CA TRP A 531 -12.88 16.55 7.12
C TRP A 531 -12.16 15.51 7.98
N VAL A 532 -12.93 14.64 8.66
CA VAL A 532 -12.37 13.64 9.57
C VAL A 532 -12.83 12.24 9.17
N THR A 533 -11.93 11.26 9.23
CA THR A 533 -12.24 9.83 9.03
C THR A 533 -11.62 8.99 10.15
N VAL A 534 -12.17 7.78 10.33
CA VAL A 534 -11.46 6.68 11.00
C VAL A 534 -10.83 5.83 9.91
N GLU A 535 -9.52 5.72 9.92
CA GLU A 535 -8.75 4.88 9.01
C GLU A 535 -8.30 3.59 9.72
N PRO A 536 -8.00 2.51 8.99
CA PRO A 536 -7.21 1.41 9.53
C PRO A 536 -5.93 1.96 10.18
N GLY A 537 -5.43 1.29 11.21
CA GLY A 537 -4.21 1.74 11.87
C GLY A 537 -3.05 1.84 10.88
N ARG A 538 -2.19 2.85 11.02
CA ARG A 538 -1.00 3.12 10.19
C ARG A 538 0.03 1.98 10.18
N THR A 539 -0.15 1.03 11.10
CA THR A 539 0.66 -0.16 11.33
C THR A 539 0.01 -1.43 10.78
N ASP A 540 -1.24 -1.33 10.29
CA ASP A 540 -1.93 -2.42 9.61
C ASP A 540 -1.16 -2.76 8.34
N ARG A 541 -0.71 -4.02 8.26
CA ARG A 541 0.15 -4.50 7.17
C ARG A 541 -0.58 -4.57 5.83
N ASP A 542 -1.91 -4.71 5.86
CA ASP A 542 -2.72 -4.94 4.67
C ASP A 542 -3.17 -3.62 4.04
N HIS A 543 -3.38 -2.59 4.88
CA HIS A 543 -3.97 -1.31 4.48
C HIS A 543 -3.05 -0.11 4.72
N GLY A 544 -2.47 0.05 5.92
CA GLY A 544 -1.89 1.33 6.36
C GLY A 544 -2.93 2.47 6.38
N ILE A 545 -2.47 3.72 6.34
CA ILE A 545 -3.37 4.88 6.24
C ILE A 545 -3.89 5.05 4.82
N GLY A 546 -5.22 5.03 4.67
CA GLY A 546 -5.94 5.27 3.43
C GLY A 546 -5.87 6.71 2.93
N TRP A 547 -6.77 7.09 2.04
CA TRP A 547 -6.69 8.36 1.28
C TRP A 547 -7.78 9.39 1.64
N GLY A 548 -8.37 9.25 2.82
CA GLY A 548 -9.46 10.11 3.27
C GLY A 548 -10.68 10.05 2.36
N ALA A 549 -10.94 8.88 1.76
CA ALA A 549 -12.17 8.65 1.02
C ALA A 549 -13.35 8.82 1.99
N ALA A 550 -14.28 9.72 1.66
CA ALA A 550 -15.40 9.99 2.54
C ALA A 550 -16.25 8.73 2.69
N GLN A 551 -16.33 8.21 3.91
CA GLN A 551 -17.26 7.15 4.25
C GLN A 551 -18.69 7.71 4.12
N SER A 552 -19.68 6.84 3.89
CA SER A 552 -21.12 7.18 3.82
C SER A 552 -21.70 7.65 5.17
N THR A 553 -20.84 8.06 6.10
CA THR A 553 -21.16 8.59 7.42
C THR A 553 -22.05 9.82 7.27
N ARG A 554 -23.24 9.72 7.86
CA ARG A 554 -24.13 10.87 8.04
C ARG A 554 -23.75 11.57 9.33
N TRP A 555 -23.81 12.89 9.34
CA TRP A 555 -23.41 13.70 10.48
C TRP A 555 -24.59 14.44 11.08
N SER A 556 -24.56 14.62 12.40
CA SER A 556 -25.50 15.42 13.17
C SER A 556 -24.75 16.43 14.03
N LEU A 557 -25.25 17.66 14.11
CA LEU A 557 -24.69 18.69 15.00
C LEU A 557 -25.25 18.52 16.42
N CYS A 558 -24.39 18.16 17.37
CA CYS A 558 -24.68 17.94 18.78
C CYS A 558 -23.91 18.97 19.63
N GLY A 559 -24.53 20.12 19.90
CA GLY A 559 -23.86 21.24 20.56
C GLY A 559 -22.75 21.82 19.68
N GLN A 560 -21.50 21.72 20.12
CA GLN A 560 -20.31 22.17 19.37
C GLN A 560 -19.66 21.05 18.53
N TRP A 561 -20.15 19.83 18.65
CA TRP A 561 -19.59 18.65 17.99
C TRP A 561 -20.43 18.24 16.79
N LEU A 562 -19.76 17.81 15.74
CA LEU A 562 -20.34 16.99 14.69
C LEU A 562 -20.13 15.53 15.08
N GLU A 563 -21.22 14.80 15.23
CA GLU A 563 -21.21 13.37 15.58
C GLU A 563 -21.67 12.55 14.37
N GLY A 564 -20.87 11.55 14.01
CA GLY A 564 -21.27 10.56 13.01
C GLY A 564 -22.41 9.69 13.54
N HIS A 565 -23.38 9.34 12.70
CA HIS A 565 -24.56 8.57 13.10
C HIS A 565 -24.27 7.18 13.67
N GLU A 566 -23.07 6.64 13.45
CA GLU A 566 -22.61 5.39 14.05
C GLU A 566 -22.07 5.59 15.48
N GLY A 567 -21.92 6.82 15.94
CA GLY A 567 -21.43 7.19 17.28
C GLY A 567 -19.93 6.93 17.51
N LEU A 568 -19.22 6.44 16.49
CA LEU A 568 -17.81 6.05 16.58
C LEU A 568 -16.83 7.19 16.32
N LEU A 569 -17.29 8.28 15.72
CA LEU A 569 -16.44 9.42 15.34
C LEU A 569 -17.17 10.73 15.60
N ARG A 570 -16.47 11.67 16.24
CA ARG A 570 -16.92 13.05 16.39
C ARG A 570 -15.78 14.03 16.23
N TRP A 571 -16.10 15.24 15.78
CA TRP A 571 -15.11 16.31 15.72
C TRP A 571 -15.75 17.70 15.88
N SER A 572 -14.94 18.67 16.28
CA SER A 572 -15.33 20.07 16.33
C SER A 572 -14.21 20.94 15.77
N ALA A 573 -14.57 22.13 15.31
CA ALA A 573 -13.58 23.13 14.91
C ALA A 573 -13.91 24.46 15.58
N ARG A 574 -12.90 25.06 16.21
CA ARG A 574 -12.98 26.35 16.90
C ARG A 574 -12.05 27.32 16.21
N HIS A 575 -12.60 28.45 15.81
CA HIS A 575 -11.87 29.50 15.11
C HIS A 575 -11.55 30.63 16.08
N HIS A 576 -10.29 31.03 16.12
CA HIS A 576 -9.80 32.14 16.93
C HIS A 576 -9.08 33.14 16.04
N THR A 577 -9.40 34.42 16.18
CA THR A 577 -8.75 35.49 15.43
C THR A 577 -8.22 36.58 16.35
N ASP A 578 -6.97 36.95 16.15
CA ASP A 578 -6.39 38.23 16.58
C ASP A 578 -5.70 38.88 15.36
N THR A 579 -5.37 40.15 15.45
CA THR A 579 -4.68 41.01 14.48
C THR A 579 -3.43 40.40 13.82
N SER A 580 -2.81 39.38 14.42
CA SER A 580 -1.61 38.68 13.89
C SER A 580 -1.82 37.20 13.54
N HIS A 581 -2.91 36.55 13.96
CA HIS A 581 -3.13 35.10 13.81
C HIS A 581 -4.57 34.76 13.40
N ASP A 582 -4.69 33.87 12.42
CA ASP A 582 -5.96 33.27 11.97
C ASP A 582 -5.88 31.77 12.24
N LEU A 583 -6.33 31.36 13.43
CA LEU A 583 -6.11 30.04 14.01
C LEU A 583 -7.40 29.21 13.98
N LEU A 584 -7.33 28.03 13.38
CA LEU A 584 -8.38 27.03 13.44
C LEU A 584 -7.89 25.83 14.27
N ALA A 585 -8.50 25.62 15.43
CA ALA A 585 -8.26 24.45 16.27
C ALA A 585 -9.29 23.37 15.95
N VAL A 586 -8.84 22.18 15.58
CA VAL A 586 -9.69 21.03 15.23
C VAL A 586 -9.49 19.94 16.26
N GLU A 587 -10.57 19.60 16.94
CA GLU A 587 -10.62 18.54 17.94
C GLU A 587 -11.34 17.33 17.34
N ALA A 588 -10.71 16.16 17.32
CA ALA A 588 -11.28 14.93 16.78
C ALA A 588 -11.11 13.77 17.75
N ASP A 589 -12.14 12.94 17.85
CA ASP A 589 -12.25 11.84 18.79
C ASP A 589 -12.97 10.66 18.13
N ALA A 590 -12.44 9.46 18.31
CA ALA A 590 -13.07 8.25 17.85
C ALA A 590 -12.94 7.12 18.87
N HIS A 591 -14.00 6.33 19.00
CA HIS A 591 -14.02 5.15 19.85
C HIS A 591 -13.71 3.90 19.01
N GLY A 592 -12.73 3.10 19.45
CA GLY A 592 -12.40 1.82 18.84
C GLY A 592 -10.94 1.71 18.43
N SER A 593 -10.65 0.77 17.53
CA SER A 593 -9.31 0.51 16.99
C SER A 593 -9.09 1.23 15.66
N GLY A 594 -7.90 1.79 15.45
CA GLY A 594 -7.51 2.43 14.19
C GLY A 594 -6.79 3.75 14.43
N ASP A 595 -6.74 4.59 13.40
CA ASP A 595 -6.28 5.96 13.49
C ASP A 595 -7.42 6.94 13.19
N VAL A 596 -7.45 8.04 13.94
CA VAL A 596 -8.30 9.20 13.65
C VAL A 596 -7.51 10.17 12.81
N VAL A 597 -8.06 10.55 11.65
CA VAL A 597 -7.34 11.40 10.70
C VAL A 597 -8.14 12.64 10.37
N VAL A 598 -7.57 13.81 10.65
CA VAL A 598 -8.05 15.10 10.16
C VAL A 598 -7.42 15.38 8.81
N TRP A 599 -8.17 15.15 7.75
CA TRP A 599 -7.75 15.40 6.38
C TRP A 599 -7.94 16.86 6.01
N SER A 600 -7.00 17.40 5.25
CA SER A 600 -7.13 18.70 4.62
C SER A 600 -6.49 18.74 3.24
N THR A 601 -6.98 19.63 2.38
CA THR A 601 -6.38 19.91 1.07
C THR A 601 -5.96 21.37 0.98
N PRO A 602 -4.78 21.76 1.49
CA PRO A 602 -4.29 23.14 1.41
C PRO A 602 -4.16 23.65 -0.03
N THR A 603 -4.41 24.94 -0.23
CA THR A 603 -4.11 25.61 -1.50
C THR A 603 -2.64 26.03 -1.48
N VAL A 604 -1.83 25.53 -2.40
CA VAL A 604 -0.40 25.88 -2.46
C VAL A 604 -0.15 27.01 -3.47
N ALA A 605 0.72 27.95 -3.12
CA ALA A 605 1.19 28.98 -4.04
C ALA A 605 1.95 28.36 -5.23
N ARG A 606 1.78 28.93 -6.42
CA ARG A 606 2.42 28.42 -7.64
C ARG A 606 3.94 28.47 -7.51
N GLY A 607 4.60 27.33 -7.69
CA GLY A 607 6.05 27.21 -7.60
C GLY A 607 6.61 27.30 -6.18
N ALA A 608 5.76 27.32 -5.16
CA ALA A 608 6.20 27.29 -3.78
C ALA A 608 6.67 25.89 -3.37
N ARG A 609 7.60 25.88 -2.41
CA ARG A 609 8.03 24.69 -1.67
C ARG A 609 7.27 24.63 -0.34
N ILE A 610 7.00 23.43 0.14
CA ILE A 610 6.46 23.23 1.49
C ILE A 610 7.59 22.98 2.48
N GLY A 611 7.42 23.39 3.73
CA GLY A 611 8.36 23.12 4.81
C GLY A 611 7.88 21.96 5.67
N VAL A 612 8.74 20.99 5.96
CA VAL A 612 8.48 19.91 6.91
C VAL A 612 9.51 19.98 8.04
N ARG A 613 9.10 19.72 9.28
CA ARG A 613 9.98 19.76 10.45
C ARG A 613 9.63 18.64 11.43
N ASP A 614 10.67 17.91 11.83
CA ASP A 614 10.59 16.86 12.84
C ASP A 614 11.14 17.40 14.17
N GLY A 615 10.29 17.43 15.20
CA GLY A 615 10.58 17.99 16.51
C GLY A 615 11.19 19.41 16.44
N SER A 616 12.31 19.60 17.13
CA SER A 616 13.08 20.85 17.09
C SER A 616 14.14 20.89 15.98
N GLY A 617 14.06 19.98 15.00
CA GLY A 617 15.00 19.88 13.90
C GLY A 617 14.92 21.06 12.91
N PRO A 618 15.84 21.11 11.93
CA PRO A 618 15.76 22.08 10.85
C PRO A 618 14.50 21.86 10.00
N GLU A 619 13.97 22.96 9.44
CA GLU A 619 12.90 22.87 8.44
C GLU A 619 13.50 22.46 7.09
N ASN A 620 12.96 21.38 6.51
CA ASN A 620 13.34 20.90 5.18
C ASN A 620 12.32 21.38 4.15
N LEU A 621 12.81 21.94 3.04
CA LEU A 621 11.95 22.45 1.97
C LEU A 621 11.80 21.41 0.86
N LEU A 622 10.55 21.05 0.53
CA LEU A 622 10.21 20.05 -0.48
C LEU A 622 9.53 20.68 -1.69
N ASP A 623 9.98 20.28 -2.89
CA ASP A 623 9.39 20.65 -4.16
C ASP A 623 8.14 19.81 -4.47
N LEU A 624 7.08 20.47 -4.93
CA LEU A 624 5.81 19.83 -5.30
C LEU A 624 5.72 19.45 -6.79
N ASP A 625 6.82 19.52 -7.52
CA ASP A 625 6.90 19.10 -8.93
C ASP A 625 6.88 17.56 -9.08
N ARG A 626 7.09 16.84 -7.98
CA ARG A 626 7.11 15.38 -7.90
C ARG A 626 6.00 14.85 -6.99
N ARG A 627 5.63 13.59 -7.20
CA ARG A 627 4.77 12.84 -6.28
C ARG A 627 5.63 12.29 -5.14
N PHE A 628 5.17 12.46 -3.91
CA PHE A 628 5.83 11.91 -2.73
C PHE A 628 4.84 11.70 -1.59
N GLU A 629 5.25 10.89 -0.62
CA GLU A 629 4.64 10.77 0.69
C GLU A 629 5.71 11.00 1.75
N ILE A 630 5.41 11.81 2.77
CA ILE A 630 6.29 12.00 3.92
C ILE A 630 5.46 12.15 5.19
N TRP A 631 6.06 11.76 6.32
CA TRP A 631 5.51 12.01 7.65
C TRP A 631 6.34 13.10 8.34
N THR A 632 5.70 13.92 9.16
CA THR A 632 6.38 15.00 9.90
C THR A 632 5.59 15.45 11.12
N ASP A 633 6.20 16.22 12.02
CA ASP A 633 5.50 16.77 13.20
C ASP A 633 4.85 18.14 12.92
N GLU A 634 5.49 18.95 12.07
CA GLU A 634 5.02 20.29 11.68
C GLU A 634 5.12 20.48 10.17
N LEU A 635 4.06 21.02 9.57
CA LEU A 635 3.97 21.33 8.15
C LEU A 635 3.73 22.83 7.92
N SER A 636 4.55 23.44 7.07
CA SER A 636 4.41 24.81 6.58
C SER A 636 4.02 24.81 5.09
N VAL A 637 2.86 25.37 4.74
CA VAL A 637 2.39 25.48 3.36
C VAL A 637 2.24 26.95 2.96
N PRO A 638 3.10 27.49 2.08
CA PRO A 638 2.86 28.79 1.47
C PRO A 638 1.62 28.72 0.58
N THR A 639 0.60 29.50 0.92
CA THR A 639 -0.69 29.44 0.24
C THR A 639 -0.79 30.44 -0.90
N ALA A 640 -1.70 30.19 -1.85
CA ALA A 640 -2.00 31.14 -2.92
C ALA A 640 -2.56 32.48 -2.40
N ALA A 641 -2.97 32.55 -1.13
CA ALA A 641 -3.41 33.76 -0.45
C ALA A 641 -2.25 34.65 0.05
N GLY A 642 -0.99 34.26 -0.16
CA GLY A 642 0.17 35.01 0.32
C GLY A 642 0.43 34.87 1.83
N VAL A 643 -0.24 33.91 2.48
CA VAL A 643 -0.01 33.52 3.88
C VAL A 643 0.59 32.12 3.95
N THR A 644 1.30 31.81 5.02
CA THR A 644 1.75 30.46 5.33
C THR A 644 0.76 29.79 6.27
N LEU A 645 0.19 28.67 5.83
CA LEU A 645 -0.58 27.77 6.69
C LEU A 645 0.38 26.85 7.43
N ARG A 646 0.44 26.94 8.75
CA ARG A 646 1.18 26.02 9.61
C ARG A 646 0.22 25.02 10.25
N ILE A 647 0.60 23.75 10.23
CA ILE A 647 -0.15 22.66 10.83
C ILE A 647 0.73 21.97 11.85
N ARG A 648 0.21 21.80 13.07
CA ARG A 648 0.92 21.12 14.17
C ARG A 648 -0.05 20.42 15.11
N ASN A 649 0.42 19.38 15.79
CA ASN A 649 -0.32 18.76 16.87
C ASN A 649 -0.18 19.52 18.19
N ILE A 650 -1.23 19.48 19.02
CA ILE A 650 -1.21 19.94 20.41
C ILE A 650 -1.42 18.77 21.38
N THR A 651 -2.41 17.92 21.11
CA THR A 651 -2.67 16.70 21.88
C THR A 651 -3.02 15.53 20.94
N GLY A 652 -2.82 14.32 21.43
CA GLY A 652 -3.18 13.08 20.73
C GLY A 652 -2.24 11.95 21.15
N HIS A 653 -2.62 10.71 20.86
CA HIS A 653 -1.74 9.57 21.01
C HIS A 653 -0.94 9.36 19.72
N ASP A 654 0.39 9.38 19.82
CA ASP A 654 1.33 9.27 18.69
C ASP A 654 0.95 10.14 17.48
N PRO A 655 0.86 11.46 17.66
CA PRO A 655 0.39 12.36 16.61
C PRO A 655 1.48 12.59 15.57
N GLU A 656 1.13 12.45 14.28
CA GLU A 656 2.02 12.75 13.16
C GLU A 656 1.21 13.32 11.98
N ILE A 657 1.87 14.04 11.08
CA ILE A 657 1.29 14.62 9.87
C ILE A 657 1.76 13.83 8.65
N LEU A 658 0.84 13.14 8.00
CA LEU A 658 1.02 12.51 6.70
C LEU A 658 0.82 13.54 5.58
N VAL A 659 1.79 13.67 4.68
CA VAL A 659 1.76 14.64 3.58
C VAL A 659 1.96 13.91 2.26
N ARG A 660 0.99 14.03 1.35
CA ARG A 660 1.02 13.43 0.02
C ARG A 660 0.93 14.49 -1.06
N ALA A 661 1.98 14.62 -1.86
CA ALA A 661 1.95 15.41 -3.08
C ALA A 661 1.45 14.56 -4.25
N THR A 662 0.37 15.00 -4.89
CA THR A 662 -0.22 14.34 -6.06
C THR A 662 -0.26 15.29 -7.25
N SER A 663 -0.48 14.75 -8.45
CA SER A 663 -0.74 15.60 -9.63
C SER A 663 -2.02 16.45 -9.50
N SER A 664 -2.89 16.16 -8.53
CA SER A 664 -4.13 16.91 -8.26
C SER A 664 -4.00 17.92 -7.12
N GLY A 665 -2.82 18.01 -6.49
CA GLY A 665 -2.53 18.87 -5.34
C GLY A 665 -2.06 18.10 -4.11
N LEU A 666 -1.97 18.82 -2.99
CA LEU A 666 -1.53 18.31 -1.70
C LEU A 666 -2.72 17.70 -0.92
N LEU A 667 -2.52 16.50 -0.37
CA LEU A 667 -3.38 15.89 0.63
C LEU A 667 -2.60 15.80 1.93
N VAL A 668 -3.15 16.35 3.02
CA VAL A 668 -2.54 16.34 4.35
C VAL A 668 -3.48 15.59 5.29
N GLY A 669 -2.97 14.57 5.98
CA GLY A 669 -3.68 13.86 7.03
C GLY A 669 -3.00 14.08 8.37
N CYS A 670 -3.71 14.66 9.33
CA CYS A 670 -3.21 14.81 10.69
C CYS A 670 -3.68 13.59 11.48
N VAL A 671 -2.76 12.66 11.76
CA VAL A 671 -3.03 11.28 12.18
C VAL A 671 -2.74 11.13 13.67
N THR A 672 -3.70 10.61 14.43
CA THR A 672 -3.49 10.15 15.80
C THR A 672 -4.00 8.73 15.96
N ALA A 673 -3.34 7.91 16.77
CA ALA A 673 -3.88 6.61 17.14
C ALA A 673 -5.13 6.82 18.00
N ALA A 674 -6.18 6.04 17.73
CA ALA A 674 -7.40 6.09 18.52
C ALA A 674 -7.08 5.82 20.00
N SER A 675 -7.52 6.72 20.88
CA SER A 675 -7.27 6.65 22.32
C SER A 675 -8.33 7.45 23.08
N ASP A 676 -8.35 7.34 24.40
CA ASP A 676 -9.25 8.15 25.25
C ASP A 676 -8.88 9.64 25.29
N LEU A 677 -7.72 10.02 24.74
CA LEU A 677 -7.29 11.41 24.62
C LEU A 677 -7.71 11.97 23.26
N PRO A 678 -8.58 13.00 23.20
CA PRO A 678 -8.92 13.67 21.95
C PRO A 678 -7.68 14.24 21.27
N ALA A 679 -7.64 14.13 19.95
CA ALA A 679 -6.62 14.80 19.17
C ALA A 679 -7.00 16.26 18.95
N LEU A 680 -6.07 17.16 19.28
CA LEU A 680 -6.19 18.58 19.00
C LEU A 680 -5.11 18.99 18.01
N TRP A 681 -5.55 19.52 16.88
CA TRP A 681 -4.70 20.00 15.79
C TRP A 681 -4.90 21.49 15.58
N GLU A 682 -3.81 22.22 15.35
CA GLU A 682 -3.84 23.64 15.02
C GLU A 682 -3.51 23.87 13.56
N PHE A 683 -4.31 24.70 12.92
CA PHE A 683 -4.10 25.23 11.57
C PHE A 683 -3.99 26.75 11.70
N ASP A 684 -2.76 27.28 11.70
CA ASP A 684 -2.47 28.70 11.88
C ASP A 684 -2.07 29.35 10.55
N CYS A 685 -2.83 30.36 10.11
CA CYS A 685 -2.44 31.19 8.98
C CYS A 685 -1.68 32.43 9.48
N THR A 686 -0.40 32.52 9.12
CA THR A 686 0.45 33.69 9.42
C THR A 686 0.85 34.39 8.14
N ALA A 687 1.01 35.73 8.20
CA ALA A 687 1.53 36.47 7.06
C ALA A 687 2.91 35.93 6.68
N THR A 688 3.15 35.67 5.40
CA THR A 688 4.46 35.19 4.95
C THR A 688 5.47 36.29 5.26
N ALA A 689 6.43 36.04 6.16
CA ALA A 689 7.51 36.97 6.39
C ALA A 689 8.21 37.19 5.03
N SER A 690 8.17 38.42 4.53
CA SER A 690 8.90 38.80 3.33
C SER A 690 10.38 38.48 3.57
N THR A 691 10.86 37.35 3.05
CA THR A 691 12.28 37.06 3.02
C THR A 691 12.91 38.11 2.11
N LEU A 692 13.53 39.12 2.74
CA LEU A 692 14.48 39.99 2.09
C LEU A 692 15.50 39.10 1.38
N SER A 693 15.44 39.12 0.06
CA SER A 693 16.49 38.65 -0.83
C SER A 693 17.81 39.25 -0.36
N LEU A 694 18.65 38.47 0.30
CA LEU A 694 20.08 38.75 0.34
C LEU A 694 20.61 38.43 -1.06
N ALA A 695 20.62 39.47 -1.90
CA ALA A 695 21.45 39.50 -3.09
C ALA A 695 22.91 39.53 -2.64
N GLY A 696 23.70 38.58 -3.16
CA GLY A 696 25.13 38.44 -2.98
C GLY A 696 25.61 37.21 -3.71
#